data_AF-A0A831VWC4-F1
#
_entry.id   AF-A0A831VWC4-F1
#
_cell.length_a   1.000
_cell.length_b   1.000
_cell.length_c   1.000
_cell.angle_alpha   90.00
_cell.angle_beta   90.00
_cell.angle_gamma   90.00
#
_symmetry.space_group_name_H-M   'P 1'
#
loop_
_entity.id
_entity.type
_entity.pdbx_description
1 polymer ?
#
loop_
_entity_poly.entity_id
_entity_poly.type
_entity_poly.pdbx_seq_one_letter_code
_entity_poly.pdbx_strand_id
1 'polypeptide(L)'
;MKKLLGLLFLATCFFTCEKAVSQDSNFHIYLCFGQSNMQGATKSEAMDSIPVPGFEMMSPMDCPDLNRRIGEWYPAVPPLASCDAGLSPADYFGRKMAENAPEGTKIGVINVAVGGCKIELYDKDNYKSYVETAPDWMLNWINEYGGNPYGRLIELAKKAQKDGVIKGILLHQGESNTGDSLWPKKVKGVYENVLKDLNLNGAEVPLLAGELLSEDQNGACASMNEIINTLPDVIPNSYIIPSDGCEGIPDRLHFSAAGYRKLGKRYADQMLRLVGNKPKNIELNATSPDGKIQLTVKMKNGMPTYNLAFNSKSFILDAPLGLDTNIGDFTKNLSLKDSLVVSSVNTTYSMEKIKKSNVNYKANEAIFTFFKDGVNAFDLIFNISDNDVAFRYKLYPQENHISCVVKSEATGFRFPKGTKSFLSNMMTPMTGFARTAPSYESDYGADIAVEENDSREGYVFPGLFHLENKVWVLVSETGVHNQYPASHLSSFKEGIFTVDFPNTSQNNGFGSSGAQMGLPSFTPWRTLTVGETLKPIVETTVPFDVVEPLYEPSMDYSYGRGTWSWIIWQDRSMNYDDQVKYIDLAAEMDYEYILIDAWWDSRIAYERMEELITYAKAKGVDVFLWYNSNGTANDAFQTPMNKMNTAIARKKEMKWLKEVGVKGIKADFFGGDKQETMRLYEDILSDANDYGLMVIFHGTTLPRGWERMFPNFMGSEAVLASEMLVFSEDVRQKEAFYATLHPFMRNAVGSMEFGGTVLNKFFNKGNAKGQKRLTSDVFQLATSVLYQNPIQFFALTPNNLDDAPDWAIEFMKRVPTTWDETLFLDGYPGKYAILARRHEKQWYITGVNAQKETINIDLTLPMFNKGDELKILKDDEQLKGSLNSSKLKKDKQISIQIPSMGGIIITNE
;
A
#
# COMPACT_ATOMS: atom_id res chain seq x y z
N MET A 1 -29.02 -35.64 -63.74
CA MET A 1 -28.40 -34.63 -62.84
C MET A 1 -27.48 -35.35 -61.86
N LYS A 2 -26.41 -34.68 -61.46
CA LYS A 2 -25.16 -35.10 -60.80
C LYS A 2 -25.29 -35.72 -59.38
N LYS A 3 -24.36 -36.66 -59.09
CA LYS A 3 -23.49 -36.81 -57.88
C LYS A 3 -24.19 -37.19 -56.54
N LEU A 4 -23.62 -37.92 -55.56
CA LEU A 4 -22.25 -38.39 -55.25
C LEU A 4 -22.31 -39.46 -54.12
N LEU A 5 -21.31 -40.38 -54.10
CA LEU A 5 -20.59 -41.07 -52.99
C LEU A 5 -21.37 -41.50 -51.71
N GLY A 6 -21.24 -42.70 -51.13
CA GLY A 6 -20.22 -43.75 -51.17
C GLY A 6 -19.69 -44.01 -49.74
N LEU A 7 -19.99 -45.15 -49.12
CA LEU A 7 -19.31 -45.63 -47.90
C LEU A 7 -19.36 -47.15 -47.78
N LEU A 8 -18.18 -47.73 -47.56
CA LEU A 8 -17.83 -49.15 -47.64
C LEU A 8 -17.65 -49.74 -46.21
N PHE A 9 -18.15 -50.98 -46.05
CA PHE A 9 -17.68 -52.10 -45.24
C PHE A 9 -16.87 -51.88 -43.94
N LEU A 10 -17.46 -52.31 -42.82
CA LEU A 10 -16.78 -52.71 -41.59
C LEU A 10 -16.33 -54.18 -41.69
N ALA A 11 -15.06 -54.45 -41.42
CA ALA A 11 -14.55 -55.79 -41.08
C ALA A 11 -13.76 -55.70 -39.76
N THR A 12 -14.22 -56.45 -38.78
CA THR A 12 -13.67 -56.61 -37.43
C THR A 12 -12.41 -57.48 -37.44
N CYS A 13 -11.28 -56.92 -37.00
CA CYS A 13 -10.10 -57.67 -36.58
C CYS A 13 -9.90 -57.50 -35.07
N PHE A 14 -9.92 -58.61 -34.34
CA PHE A 14 -9.52 -58.71 -32.94
C PHE A 14 -8.02 -58.44 -32.82
N PHE A 15 -7.63 -57.33 -32.19
CA PHE A 15 -6.30 -57.14 -31.62
C PHE A 15 -6.39 -57.37 -30.11
N THR A 16 -5.59 -58.30 -29.61
CA THR A 16 -5.29 -58.47 -28.19
C THR A 16 -4.63 -57.19 -27.68
N CYS A 17 -5.34 -56.48 -26.79
CA CYS A 17 -4.84 -55.29 -26.13
C CYS A 17 -3.85 -55.71 -25.04
N GLU A 18 -2.54 -55.64 -25.34
CA GLU A 18 -1.54 -55.52 -24.27
C GLU A 18 -1.85 -54.22 -23.51
N LYS A 19 -2.17 -54.33 -22.22
CA LYS A 19 -2.32 -53.15 -21.35
C LYS A 19 -0.97 -52.44 -21.31
N ALA A 20 -0.84 -51.34 -22.04
CA ALA A 20 0.17 -50.33 -21.76
C ALA A 20 -0.10 -49.82 -20.33
N VAL A 21 0.75 -50.21 -19.38
CA VAL A 21 0.75 -49.63 -18.04
C VAL A 21 1.20 -48.17 -18.21
N SER A 22 0.26 -47.24 -17.99
CA SER A 22 0.55 -45.82 -17.97
C SER A 22 1.40 -45.51 -16.74
N GLN A 23 2.51 -44.80 -16.95
CA GLN A 23 3.35 -44.23 -15.89
C GLN A 23 2.49 -43.44 -14.90
N ASP A 24 2.70 -43.61 -13.58
CA ASP A 24 2.07 -42.78 -12.57
C ASP A 24 2.76 -41.42 -12.52
N SER A 25 2.08 -40.38 -13.00
CA SER A 25 2.59 -39.02 -12.98
C SER A 25 2.83 -38.48 -11.57
N ASN A 26 2.15 -39.04 -10.56
CA ASN A 26 2.26 -38.65 -9.16
C ASN A 26 3.31 -39.48 -8.40
N PHE A 27 4.07 -40.33 -9.08
CA PHE A 27 5.24 -40.97 -8.48
C PHE A 27 6.52 -40.31 -9.01
N HIS A 28 7.10 -39.43 -8.20
CA HIS A 28 8.31 -38.67 -8.56
C HIS A 28 9.57 -39.43 -8.15
N ILE A 29 10.43 -39.72 -9.12
CA ILE A 29 11.62 -40.54 -8.94
C ILE A 29 12.88 -39.67 -9.06
N TYR A 30 13.84 -39.91 -8.18
CA TYR A 30 15.12 -39.21 -8.15
C TYR A 30 16.28 -40.21 -8.21
N LEU A 31 17.19 -40.00 -9.15
CA LEU A 31 18.37 -40.83 -9.32
C LEU A 31 19.50 -40.28 -8.46
N CYS A 32 20.09 -41.10 -7.61
CA CYS A 32 21.18 -40.72 -6.72
C CYS A 32 22.42 -41.55 -7.09
N PHE A 33 23.56 -40.89 -7.27
CA PHE A 33 24.82 -41.58 -7.51
C PHE A 33 26.01 -40.80 -6.96
N GLY A 34 27.14 -41.48 -6.77
CA GLY A 34 28.35 -40.86 -6.26
C GLY A 34 29.20 -41.78 -5.40
N GLN A 35 29.91 -41.18 -4.45
CA GLN A 35 30.94 -41.87 -3.66
C GLN A 35 30.47 -42.17 -2.23
N SER A 36 31.39 -42.22 -1.26
CA SER A 36 31.16 -42.61 0.13
C SER A 36 30.14 -41.71 0.84
N ASN A 37 30.09 -40.41 0.55
CA ASN A 37 29.07 -39.52 1.08
C ASN A 37 27.67 -39.83 0.53
N MET A 38 27.52 -40.18 -0.76
CA MET A 38 26.23 -40.60 -1.31
C MET A 38 25.85 -42.02 -0.84
N GLN A 39 26.83 -42.90 -0.70
CA GLN A 39 26.64 -44.27 -0.21
C GLN A 39 26.13 -44.26 1.24
N GLY A 40 26.68 -43.35 2.05
CA GLY A 40 26.36 -43.18 3.46
C GLY A 40 27.41 -43.84 4.34
N ALA A 41 28.44 -43.08 4.73
CA ALA A 41 29.58 -43.60 5.49
C ALA A 41 29.32 -43.67 7.01
N THR A 42 28.36 -42.89 7.52
CA THR A 42 28.08 -42.79 8.95
C THR A 42 26.84 -43.61 9.31
N LYS A 43 26.93 -44.44 10.34
CA LYS A 43 25.80 -45.25 10.81
C LYS A 43 24.57 -44.38 11.10
N SER A 44 23.40 -44.88 10.69
CA SER A 44 22.12 -44.29 11.06
C SER A 44 21.86 -44.42 12.56
N GLU A 45 21.05 -43.51 13.09
CA GLU A 45 20.56 -43.52 14.47
C GLU A 45 19.08 -43.95 14.50
N ALA A 46 18.55 -44.23 15.68
CA ALA A 46 17.19 -44.78 15.85
C ALA A 46 16.09 -43.95 15.15
N MET A 47 16.25 -42.62 15.08
CA MET A 47 15.28 -41.74 14.41
C MET A 47 15.25 -41.91 12.88
N ASP A 48 16.34 -42.38 12.28
CA ASP A 48 16.44 -42.55 10.83
C ASP A 48 15.77 -43.84 10.35
N SER A 49 15.41 -44.75 11.26
CA SER A 49 14.71 -46.01 10.95
C SER A 49 13.19 -45.86 10.89
N ILE A 50 12.65 -44.67 11.14
CA ILE A 50 11.21 -44.42 11.10
C ILE A 50 10.79 -44.16 9.65
N PRO A 51 9.93 -44.99 9.03
CA PRO A 51 9.49 -44.75 7.65
C PRO A 51 8.58 -43.52 7.55
N VAL A 52 8.69 -42.76 6.45
CA VAL A 52 7.80 -41.64 6.11
C VAL A 52 6.79 -42.11 5.06
N PRO A 53 5.47 -41.91 5.27
CA PRO A 53 4.46 -42.26 4.27
C PRO A 53 4.76 -41.61 2.91
N GLY A 54 4.66 -42.39 1.83
CA GLY A 54 4.90 -41.90 0.47
C GLY A 54 6.38 -41.78 0.08
N PHE A 55 7.34 -42.13 0.95
CA PHE A 55 8.76 -42.19 0.59
C PHE A 55 9.23 -43.65 0.39
N GLU A 56 9.61 -43.98 -0.86
CA GLU A 56 10.01 -45.31 -1.30
C GLU A 56 11.43 -45.31 -1.88
N MET A 57 12.11 -46.45 -1.81
CA MET A 57 13.44 -46.66 -2.37
C MET A 57 13.43 -47.93 -3.23
N MET A 58 14.02 -47.89 -4.43
CA MET A 58 14.17 -49.07 -5.28
C MET A 58 15.49 -49.76 -4.98
N SER A 59 15.45 -51.03 -4.56
CA SER A 59 16.65 -51.72 -4.09
C SER A 59 17.65 -51.93 -5.23
N PRO A 60 18.90 -51.46 -5.11
CA PRO A 60 19.84 -51.55 -6.21
C PRO A 60 20.55 -52.90 -6.30
N MET A 61 20.35 -53.79 -5.32
CA MET A 61 20.96 -55.12 -5.21
C MET A 61 20.08 -56.03 -4.33
N ASP A 62 20.42 -57.32 -4.25
CA ASP A 62 19.73 -58.23 -3.33
C ASP A 62 20.31 -58.08 -1.91
N CYS A 63 19.45 -57.79 -0.92
CA CYS A 63 19.81 -57.73 0.49
C CYS A 63 18.94 -58.71 1.29
N PRO A 64 19.35 -59.99 1.41
CA PRO A 64 18.57 -61.03 2.09
C PRO A 64 18.25 -60.69 3.54
N ASP A 65 19.18 -60.08 4.27
CA ASP A 65 19.02 -59.72 5.68
C ASP A 65 17.98 -58.60 5.90
N LEU A 66 17.73 -57.79 4.87
CA LEU A 66 16.70 -56.74 4.86
C LEU A 66 15.43 -57.19 4.12
N ASN A 67 15.39 -58.43 3.62
CA ASN A 67 14.34 -58.97 2.76
C ASN A 67 14.04 -58.08 1.54
N ARG A 68 15.10 -57.55 0.91
CA ARG A 68 15.01 -56.71 -0.30
C ARG A 68 15.58 -57.43 -1.52
N ARG A 69 14.90 -57.30 -2.65
CA ARG A 69 15.32 -57.81 -3.95
C ARG A 69 15.59 -56.68 -4.92
N ILE A 70 16.56 -56.89 -5.80
CA ILE A 70 16.95 -55.92 -6.81
C ILE A 70 15.76 -55.46 -7.67
N GLY A 71 15.62 -54.14 -7.80
CA GLY A 71 14.61 -53.48 -8.61
C GLY A 71 13.19 -53.49 -8.03
N GLU A 72 12.99 -53.90 -6.79
CA GLU A 72 11.70 -53.77 -6.09
C GLU A 72 11.67 -52.52 -5.19
N TRP A 73 10.49 -51.94 -4.99
CA TRP A 73 10.26 -50.76 -4.15
C TRP A 73 9.97 -51.16 -2.70
N TYR A 74 10.59 -50.47 -1.75
CA TYR A 74 10.38 -50.65 -0.32
C TYR A 74 10.22 -49.29 0.38
N PRO A 75 9.56 -49.21 1.56
CA PRO A 75 9.61 -48.02 2.39
C PRO A 75 11.06 -47.57 2.62
N ALA A 76 11.34 -46.29 2.35
CA ALA A 76 12.70 -45.78 2.39
C ALA A 76 13.16 -45.54 3.83
N VAL A 77 14.04 -46.43 4.30
CA VAL A 77 14.82 -46.32 5.53
C VAL A 77 16.25 -46.80 5.26
N PRO A 78 17.28 -46.20 5.90
CA PRO A 78 18.66 -46.62 5.73
C PRO A 78 18.84 -48.11 5.99
N PRO A 79 19.74 -48.79 5.26
CA PRO A 79 20.57 -48.22 4.18
C PRO A 79 19.83 -48.09 2.84
N LEU A 80 20.22 -47.10 2.02
CA LEU A 80 19.63 -46.88 0.69
C LEU A 80 20.50 -47.35 -0.48
N ALA A 81 21.84 -47.36 -0.34
CA ALA A 81 22.78 -47.63 -1.43
C ALA A 81 23.26 -49.10 -1.49
N SER A 82 23.69 -49.67 -0.36
CA SER A 82 24.12 -51.07 -0.26
C SER A 82 23.64 -51.69 1.06
N CYS A 83 23.71 -53.02 1.21
CA CYS A 83 23.10 -53.72 2.35
C CYS A 83 23.67 -53.34 3.72
N ASP A 84 24.91 -52.83 3.76
CA ASP A 84 25.65 -52.46 4.98
C ASP A 84 25.94 -50.95 5.09
N ALA A 85 25.36 -50.12 4.22
CA ALA A 85 25.61 -48.69 4.24
C ALA A 85 25.01 -48.00 5.49
N GLY A 86 25.44 -46.76 5.71
CA GLY A 86 24.90 -45.87 6.73
C GLY A 86 23.82 -44.92 6.19
N LEU A 87 23.78 -43.73 6.77
CA LEU A 87 22.87 -42.65 6.40
C LEU A 87 23.40 -41.87 5.18
N SER A 88 22.55 -41.70 4.17
CA SER A 88 22.84 -40.95 2.95
C SER A 88 22.14 -39.58 2.98
N PRO A 89 22.66 -38.54 2.31
CA PRO A 89 21.88 -37.32 2.06
C PRO A 89 20.56 -37.61 1.33
N ALA A 90 20.47 -38.71 0.56
CA ALA A 90 19.25 -39.15 -0.10
C ALA A 90 18.11 -39.50 0.88
N ASP A 91 18.43 -39.93 2.11
CA ASP A 91 17.43 -40.25 3.14
C ASP A 91 16.62 -39.02 3.53
N TYR A 92 17.30 -37.94 3.92
CA TYR A 92 16.62 -36.72 4.36
C TYR A 92 16.20 -35.81 3.22
N PHE A 93 16.78 -35.99 2.03
CA PHE A 93 16.20 -35.48 0.80
C PHE A 93 14.80 -36.05 0.60
N GLY A 94 14.66 -37.38 0.52
CA GLY A 94 13.39 -38.00 0.18
C GLY A 94 12.31 -37.84 1.25
N ARG A 95 12.69 -37.88 2.54
CA ARG A 95 11.78 -37.57 3.66
C ARG A 95 11.17 -36.17 3.51
N LYS A 96 12.01 -35.14 3.33
CA LYS A 96 11.54 -33.76 3.20
C LYS A 96 10.77 -33.53 1.91
N MET A 97 11.17 -34.17 0.80
CA MET A 97 10.39 -34.14 -0.44
C MET A 97 8.99 -34.74 -0.25
N ALA A 98 8.86 -35.86 0.46
CA ALA A 98 7.58 -36.53 0.69
C ALA A 98 6.67 -35.73 1.65
N GLU A 99 7.24 -35.16 2.71
CA GLU A 99 6.53 -34.26 3.65
C GLU A 99 5.95 -33.01 2.97
N ASN A 100 6.54 -32.57 1.85
CA ASN A 100 6.14 -31.37 1.12
C ASN A 100 5.49 -31.69 -0.23
N ALA A 101 5.24 -32.96 -0.53
CA ALA A 101 4.62 -33.37 -1.78
C ALA A 101 3.10 -33.12 -1.75
N PRO A 102 2.45 -32.81 -2.91
CA PRO A 102 1.00 -32.75 -3.00
C PRO A 102 0.35 -34.06 -2.52
N GLU A 103 -0.87 -33.97 -1.97
CA GLU A 103 -1.61 -35.14 -1.50
C GLU A 103 -1.69 -36.23 -2.60
N GLY A 104 -1.37 -37.47 -2.22
CA GLY A 104 -1.32 -38.61 -3.15
C GLY A 104 -0.05 -38.72 -4.00
N THR A 105 0.93 -37.81 -3.85
CA THR A 105 2.23 -37.91 -4.53
C THR A 105 3.19 -38.79 -3.75
N LYS A 106 3.84 -39.73 -4.43
CA LYS A 106 4.92 -40.56 -3.88
C LYS A 106 6.29 -40.05 -4.33
N ILE A 107 7.29 -40.21 -3.48
CA ILE A 107 8.69 -39.91 -3.76
C ILE A 107 9.49 -41.22 -3.78
N GLY A 108 10.18 -41.47 -4.88
CA GLY A 108 11.03 -42.64 -5.09
C GLY A 108 12.50 -42.24 -5.22
N VAL A 109 13.41 -42.96 -4.58
CA VAL A 109 14.86 -42.80 -4.81
C VAL A 109 15.49 -44.09 -5.31
N ILE A 110 16.47 -43.95 -6.21
CA ILE A 110 17.36 -45.03 -6.66
C ILE A 110 18.77 -44.59 -6.34
N ASN A 111 19.43 -45.23 -5.37
CA ASN A 111 20.77 -44.83 -4.93
C ASN A 111 21.81 -45.87 -5.35
N VAL A 112 22.69 -45.50 -6.29
CA VAL A 112 23.79 -46.35 -6.77
C VAL A 112 25.10 -45.61 -6.51
N ALA A 113 25.74 -45.91 -5.39
CA ALA A 113 26.94 -45.23 -4.91
C ALA A 113 28.03 -46.21 -4.48
N VAL A 114 29.29 -45.91 -4.80
CA VAL A 114 30.46 -46.76 -4.48
C VAL A 114 31.48 -45.93 -3.70
N GLY A 115 31.75 -46.31 -2.46
CA GLY A 115 32.76 -45.65 -1.62
C GLY A 115 34.16 -45.68 -2.24
N GLY A 116 34.93 -44.60 -2.06
CA GLY A 116 36.30 -44.52 -2.58
C GLY A 116 36.46 -44.33 -4.10
N CYS A 117 35.39 -44.44 -4.91
CA CYS A 117 35.51 -44.34 -6.36
C CYS A 117 35.71 -42.91 -6.89
N LYS A 118 36.34 -42.78 -8.06
CA LYS A 118 36.27 -41.54 -8.85
C LYS A 118 35.03 -41.51 -9.74
N ILE A 119 34.64 -40.32 -10.21
CA ILE A 119 33.50 -40.13 -11.12
C ILE A 119 33.59 -40.97 -12.40
N GLU A 120 34.81 -41.31 -12.83
CA GLU A 120 35.10 -42.16 -14.00
C GLU A 120 34.48 -43.56 -13.93
N LEU A 121 34.19 -44.08 -12.72
CA LEU A 121 33.46 -45.34 -12.56
C LEU A 121 32.03 -45.25 -13.13
N TYR A 122 31.48 -44.04 -13.21
CA TYR A 122 30.17 -43.78 -13.80
C TYR A 122 30.25 -43.34 -15.28
N ASP A 123 31.43 -43.35 -15.89
CA ASP A 123 31.57 -43.10 -17.32
C ASP A 123 31.14 -44.33 -18.14
N LYS A 124 30.20 -44.12 -19.06
CA LYS A 124 29.56 -45.18 -19.84
C LYS A 124 30.56 -46.05 -20.60
N ASP A 125 31.58 -45.44 -21.20
CA ASP A 125 32.49 -46.10 -22.13
C ASP A 125 33.81 -46.49 -21.46
N ASN A 126 34.24 -45.73 -20.45
CA ASN A 126 35.56 -45.84 -19.84
C ASN A 126 35.59 -46.47 -18.45
N TYR A 127 34.43 -46.85 -17.85
CA TYR A 127 34.41 -47.44 -16.50
C TYR A 127 35.31 -48.67 -16.36
N LYS A 128 35.43 -49.52 -17.41
CA LYS A 128 36.24 -50.74 -17.36
C LYS A 128 37.71 -50.46 -17.08
N SER A 129 38.26 -49.43 -17.72
CA SER A 129 39.64 -49.00 -17.50
C SER A 129 39.86 -48.53 -16.05
N TYR A 130 38.83 -47.95 -15.44
CA TYR A 130 38.87 -47.61 -14.01
C TYR A 130 38.82 -48.87 -13.14
N VAL A 131 37.90 -49.80 -13.42
CA VAL A 131 37.75 -51.09 -12.70
C VAL A 131 39.05 -51.90 -12.72
N GLU A 132 39.76 -51.96 -13.83
CA GLU A 132 41.05 -52.68 -13.95
C GLU A 132 42.15 -52.17 -13.01
N THR A 133 42.04 -50.91 -12.57
CA THR A 133 43.00 -50.26 -11.66
C THR A 133 42.45 -50.05 -10.25
N ALA A 134 41.21 -50.48 -9.99
CA ALA A 134 40.57 -50.34 -8.70
C ALA A 134 41.17 -51.33 -7.67
N PRO A 135 41.32 -50.92 -6.41
CA PRO A 135 41.81 -51.82 -5.37
C PRO A 135 40.78 -52.92 -5.04
N ASP A 136 41.26 -54.08 -4.59
CA ASP A 136 40.43 -55.28 -4.34
C ASP A 136 39.20 -55.01 -3.45
N TRP A 137 39.34 -54.16 -2.43
CA TRP A 137 38.23 -53.80 -1.54
C TRP A 137 37.10 -53.06 -2.28
N MET A 138 37.43 -52.26 -3.30
CA MET A 138 36.45 -51.53 -4.12
C MET A 138 35.81 -52.45 -5.16
N LEU A 139 36.57 -53.41 -5.69
CA LEU A 139 36.04 -54.41 -6.64
C LEU A 139 34.85 -55.17 -6.04
N ASN A 140 34.87 -55.45 -4.74
CA ASN A 140 33.74 -56.07 -4.05
C ASN A 140 32.46 -55.22 -4.16
N TRP A 141 32.54 -53.93 -3.83
CA TRP A 141 31.39 -53.01 -3.94
C TRP A 141 30.97 -52.77 -5.39
N ILE A 142 31.91 -52.73 -6.34
CA ILE A 142 31.62 -52.62 -7.76
C ILE A 142 30.85 -53.86 -8.26
N ASN A 143 31.23 -55.05 -7.77
CA ASN A 143 30.59 -56.31 -8.13
C ASN A 143 29.17 -56.46 -7.58
N GLU A 144 28.81 -55.81 -6.46
CA GLU A 144 27.42 -55.74 -5.97
C GLU A 144 26.47 -55.09 -7.00
N TYR A 145 27.00 -54.15 -7.78
CA TYR A 145 26.30 -53.52 -8.91
C TYR A 145 26.57 -54.23 -10.25
N GLY A 146 27.04 -55.47 -10.24
CA GLY A 146 27.28 -56.29 -11.43
C GLY A 146 28.51 -55.85 -12.24
N GLY A 147 29.48 -55.18 -11.61
CA GLY A 147 30.70 -54.72 -12.28
C GLY A 147 30.56 -53.39 -13.01
N ASN A 148 29.34 -52.82 -13.08
CA ASN A 148 29.05 -51.60 -13.84
C ASN A 148 27.98 -50.75 -13.12
N PRO A 149 28.37 -49.87 -12.18
CA PRO A 149 27.45 -49.02 -11.43
C PRO A 149 26.61 -48.09 -12.32
N TYR A 150 27.19 -47.50 -13.38
CA TYR A 150 26.42 -46.73 -14.36
C TYR A 150 25.34 -47.59 -15.03
N GLY A 151 25.72 -48.78 -15.50
CA GLY A 151 24.79 -49.74 -16.09
C GLY A 151 23.65 -50.11 -15.16
N ARG A 152 23.94 -50.37 -13.87
CA ARG A 152 22.94 -50.66 -12.85
C ARG A 152 22.00 -49.49 -12.61
N LEU A 153 22.52 -48.25 -12.55
CA LEU A 153 21.69 -47.05 -12.41
C LEU A 153 20.70 -46.91 -13.58
N ILE A 154 21.17 -47.11 -14.81
CA ILE A 154 20.32 -47.04 -16.03
C ILE A 154 19.30 -48.18 -16.07
N GLU A 155 19.69 -49.40 -15.70
CA GLU A 155 18.79 -50.57 -15.62
C GLU A 155 17.61 -50.28 -14.68
N LEU A 156 17.91 -49.84 -13.46
CA LEU A 156 16.90 -49.53 -12.45
C LEU A 156 16.06 -48.33 -12.85
N ALA A 157 16.67 -47.28 -13.39
CA ALA A 157 15.95 -46.10 -13.86
C ALA A 157 14.95 -46.43 -14.98
N LYS A 158 15.31 -47.31 -15.93
CA LYS A 158 14.39 -47.81 -16.98
C LYS A 158 13.24 -48.63 -16.40
N LYS A 159 13.49 -49.39 -15.34
CA LYS A 159 12.44 -50.11 -14.61
C LYS A 159 11.50 -49.11 -13.94
N ALA A 160 12.07 -48.14 -13.24
CA ALA A 160 11.35 -47.12 -12.50
C ALA A 160 10.53 -46.17 -13.40
N GLN A 161 10.97 -45.91 -14.64
CA GLN A 161 10.17 -45.16 -15.63
C GLN A 161 8.83 -45.82 -15.98
N LYS A 162 8.68 -47.12 -15.72
CA LYS A 162 7.39 -47.82 -15.88
C LYS A 162 6.43 -47.54 -14.72
N ASP A 163 6.97 -47.15 -13.57
CA ASP A 163 6.23 -46.90 -12.34
C ASP A 163 5.94 -45.40 -12.14
N GLY A 164 6.90 -44.52 -12.44
CA GLY A 164 6.79 -43.08 -12.18
C GLY A 164 7.72 -42.21 -13.04
N VAL A 165 7.74 -40.90 -12.79
CA VAL A 165 8.47 -39.89 -13.57
C VAL A 165 9.78 -39.50 -12.90
N ILE A 166 10.90 -39.57 -13.64
CA ILE A 166 12.19 -39.09 -13.17
C ILE A 166 12.19 -37.55 -13.16
N LYS A 167 12.34 -36.95 -11.98
CA LYS A 167 12.22 -35.49 -11.75
C LYS A 167 13.53 -34.79 -11.45
N GLY A 168 14.62 -35.53 -11.21
CA GLY A 168 15.91 -34.93 -10.91
C GLY A 168 16.98 -35.96 -10.59
N ILE A 169 18.21 -35.49 -10.53
CA ILE A 169 19.40 -36.31 -10.28
C ILE A 169 20.20 -35.68 -9.14
N LEU A 170 20.61 -36.49 -8.16
CA LEU A 170 21.45 -36.11 -7.04
C LEU A 170 22.82 -36.76 -7.21
N LEU A 171 23.85 -35.93 -7.18
CA LEU A 171 25.24 -36.33 -7.16
C LEU A 171 25.87 -35.88 -5.84
N HIS A 172 26.59 -36.78 -5.18
CA HIS A 172 27.48 -36.39 -4.11
C HIS A 172 28.80 -37.13 -4.21
N GLN A 173 29.88 -36.37 -4.35
CA GLN A 173 31.22 -36.93 -4.47
C GLN A 173 31.88 -37.11 -3.09
N GLY A 174 33.01 -37.81 -3.04
CA GLY A 174 33.87 -37.98 -1.86
C GLY A 174 35.29 -37.47 -2.13
N GLU A 175 36.31 -38.08 -1.56
CA GLU A 175 37.69 -37.57 -1.60
C GLU A 175 38.43 -37.80 -2.93
N SER A 176 38.00 -38.75 -3.77
CA SER A 176 38.88 -39.33 -4.80
C SER A 176 39.16 -38.47 -6.03
N ASN A 177 38.34 -37.46 -6.31
CA ASN A 177 38.58 -36.46 -7.34
C ASN A 177 39.08 -35.12 -6.78
N THR A 178 39.49 -35.04 -5.50
CA THR A 178 39.98 -33.78 -4.90
C THR A 178 41.11 -33.17 -5.74
N GLY A 179 40.91 -31.93 -6.18
CA GLY A 179 41.86 -31.18 -7.01
C GLY A 179 41.80 -31.45 -8.52
N ASP A 180 40.89 -32.32 -8.99
CA ASP A 180 40.72 -32.62 -10.42
C ASP A 180 39.90 -31.53 -11.12
N SER A 181 40.58 -30.57 -11.76
CA SER A 181 39.93 -29.47 -12.49
C SER A 181 39.09 -29.91 -13.70
N LEU A 182 39.21 -31.16 -14.16
CA LEU A 182 38.38 -31.72 -15.23
C LEU A 182 37.09 -32.36 -14.72
N TRP A 183 36.91 -32.46 -13.40
CA TRP A 183 35.75 -33.09 -12.78
C TRP A 183 34.40 -32.56 -13.30
N PRO A 184 34.16 -31.24 -13.45
CA PRO A 184 32.89 -30.73 -13.99
C PRO A 184 32.58 -31.27 -15.39
N LYS A 185 33.60 -31.40 -16.25
CA LYS A 185 33.45 -31.96 -17.61
C LYS A 185 33.15 -33.45 -17.59
N LYS A 186 33.75 -34.20 -16.65
CA LYS A 186 33.46 -35.63 -16.46
C LYS A 186 32.03 -35.84 -15.99
N VAL A 187 31.59 -35.07 -15.00
CA VAL A 187 30.19 -35.09 -14.51
C VAL A 187 29.21 -34.76 -15.63
N LYS A 188 29.53 -33.76 -16.46
CA LYS A 188 28.73 -33.44 -17.65
C LYS A 188 28.56 -34.65 -18.58
N GLY A 189 29.66 -35.36 -18.88
CA GLY A 189 29.60 -36.56 -19.71
C GLY A 189 28.69 -37.64 -19.12
N VAL A 190 28.79 -37.91 -17.82
CA VAL A 190 27.90 -38.85 -17.12
C VAL A 190 26.45 -38.39 -17.20
N TYR A 191 26.17 -37.14 -16.86
CA TYR A 191 24.81 -36.56 -16.85
C TYR A 191 24.16 -36.60 -18.24
N GLU A 192 24.87 -36.18 -19.29
CA GLU A 192 24.38 -36.22 -20.67
C GLU A 192 24.11 -37.66 -21.15
N ASN A 193 24.95 -38.62 -20.75
CA ASN A 193 24.73 -40.03 -21.03
C ASN A 193 23.48 -40.58 -20.31
N VAL A 194 23.26 -40.22 -19.03
CA VAL A 194 22.04 -40.59 -18.30
C VAL A 194 20.80 -40.04 -18.99
N LEU A 195 20.80 -38.75 -19.36
CA LEU A 195 19.68 -38.12 -20.07
C LEU A 195 19.40 -38.84 -21.38
N LYS A 196 20.44 -39.13 -22.16
CA LYS A 196 20.33 -39.82 -23.46
C LYS A 196 19.80 -41.25 -23.32
N ASP A 197 20.37 -42.04 -22.41
CA ASP A 197 20.04 -43.46 -22.26
C ASP A 197 18.65 -43.71 -21.66
N LEU A 198 18.11 -42.70 -20.97
CA LEU A 198 16.76 -42.69 -20.38
C LEU A 198 15.75 -41.84 -21.16
N ASN A 199 16.17 -41.22 -22.28
CA ASN A 199 15.35 -40.33 -23.09
C ASN A 199 14.70 -39.19 -22.27
N LEU A 200 15.49 -38.53 -21.42
CA LEU A 200 15.06 -37.44 -20.54
C LEU A 200 15.40 -36.07 -21.14
N ASN A 201 14.55 -35.08 -20.86
CA ASN A 201 14.80 -33.70 -21.23
C ASN A 201 15.68 -33.02 -20.16
N GLY A 202 16.89 -32.62 -20.54
CA GLY A 202 17.84 -31.96 -19.64
C GLY A 202 17.39 -30.61 -19.07
N ALA A 203 16.35 -29.99 -19.64
CA ALA A 203 15.73 -28.79 -19.06
C ALA A 203 14.72 -29.10 -17.93
N GLU A 204 14.22 -30.33 -17.86
CA GLU A 204 13.19 -30.75 -16.89
C GLU A 204 13.76 -31.61 -15.75
N VAL A 205 14.99 -32.11 -15.90
CA VAL A 205 15.64 -33.01 -14.93
C VAL A 205 16.90 -32.33 -14.40
N PRO A 206 16.83 -31.48 -13.37
CA PRO A 206 18.01 -30.80 -12.83
C PRO A 206 18.99 -31.76 -12.16
N LEU A 207 20.28 -31.41 -12.18
CA LEU A 207 21.35 -32.09 -11.45
C LEU A 207 21.73 -31.30 -10.19
N LEU A 208 21.56 -31.87 -9.01
CA LEU A 208 22.02 -31.27 -7.76
C LEU A 208 23.34 -31.94 -7.33
N ALA A 209 24.39 -31.15 -7.10
CA ALA A 209 25.69 -31.63 -6.66
C ALA A 209 26.06 -31.03 -5.30
N GLY A 210 26.44 -31.87 -4.35
CA GLY A 210 26.79 -31.47 -2.99
C GLY A 210 28.27 -31.19 -2.83
N GLU A 211 28.58 -30.13 -2.08
CA GLU A 211 29.92 -29.86 -1.61
C GLU A 211 30.40 -30.95 -0.63
N LEU A 212 31.72 -31.20 -0.62
CA LEU A 212 32.38 -32.02 0.40
C LEU A 212 32.41 -31.30 1.75
N LEU A 213 32.75 -32.03 2.81
CA LEU A 213 32.87 -31.47 4.16
C LEU A 213 33.68 -30.16 4.15
N SER A 214 33.06 -29.10 4.65
CA SER A 214 33.55 -27.74 4.53
C SER A 214 34.75 -27.46 5.44
N GLU A 215 35.46 -26.37 5.15
CA GLU A 215 36.65 -25.95 5.92
C GLU A 215 36.30 -25.63 7.39
N ASP A 216 35.14 -25.05 7.67
CA ASP A 216 34.67 -24.76 9.04
C ASP A 216 34.45 -26.03 9.87
N GLN A 217 34.36 -27.20 9.22
CA GLN A 217 34.25 -28.52 9.83
C GLN A 217 35.56 -29.32 9.73
N ASN A 218 36.69 -28.66 9.47
CA ASN A 218 38.02 -29.24 9.28
C ASN A 218 38.12 -30.23 8.11
N GLY A 219 37.26 -30.12 7.09
CA GLY A 219 37.23 -31.04 5.96
C GLY A 219 38.58 -31.16 5.22
N ALA A 220 39.08 -32.38 5.06
CA ALA A 220 40.37 -32.63 4.43
C ALA A 220 40.37 -32.36 2.91
N CYS A 221 39.18 -32.36 2.30
CA CYS A 221 38.98 -32.17 0.87
C CYS A 221 38.19 -30.89 0.53
N ALA A 222 38.09 -29.93 1.48
CA ALA A 222 37.31 -28.71 1.30
C ALA A 222 37.73 -27.89 0.05
N SER A 223 38.98 -27.99 -0.39
CA SER A 223 39.47 -27.36 -1.63
C SER A 223 38.79 -27.86 -2.90
N MET A 224 38.19 -29.05 -2.88
CA MET A 224 37.38 -29.56 -3.99
C MET A 224 36.11 -28.74 -4.20
N ASN A 225 35.59 -28.06 -3.16
CA ASN A 225 34.36 -27.29 -3.26
C ASN A 225 34.49 -26.14 -4.27
N GLU A 226 35.68 -25.53 -4.40
CA GLU A 226 35.94 -24.53 -5.45
C GLU A 226 35.72 -25.10 -6.86
N ILE A 227 36.10 -26.36 -7.09
CA ILE A 227 35.92 -27.04 -8.37
C ILE A 227 34.46 -27.46 -8.55
N ILE A 228 33.82 -28.03 -7.53
CA ILE A 228 32.39 -28.41 -7.55
C ILE A 228 31.54 -27.19 -7.91
N ASN A 229 31.89 -26.02 -7.38
CA ASN A 229 31.15 -24.78 -7.56
C ASN A 229 31.17 -24.24 -9.00
N THR A 230 32.06 -24.77 -9.86
CA THR A 230 32.10 -24.46 -11.31
C THR A 230 31.22 -25.38 -12.17
N LEU A 231 30.55 -26.39 -11.59
CA LEU A 231 29.67 -27.29 -12.33
C LEU A 231 28.57 -26.57 -13.14
N PRO A 232 27.92 -25.50 -12.61
CA PRO A 232 26.92 -24.74 -13.37
C PRO A 232 27.46 -24.10 -14.67
N ASP A 233 28.77 -23.84 -14.75
CA ASP A 233 29.40 -23.27 -15.95
C ASP A 233 29.39 -24.23 -17.14
N VAL A 234 29.36 -25.54 -16.88
CA VAL A 234 29.38 -26.59 -17.91
C VAL A 234 28.04 -27.30 -18.07
N ILE A 235 27.21 -27.32 -17.00
CA ILE A 235 25.84 -27.84 -16.99
C ILE A 235 24.91 -26.74 -16.45
N PRO A 236 24.28 -25.92 -17.30
CA PRO A 236 23.46 -24.80 -16.85
C PRO A 236 22.25 -25.18 -15.97
N ASN A 237 21.72 -26.40 -16.12
CA ASN A 237 20.65 -26.92 -15.26
C ASN A 237 21.19 -27.75 -14.09
N SER A 238 22.34 -27.35 -13.54
CA SER A 238 22.91 -27.92 -12.32
C SER A 238 22.96 -26.90 -11.19
N TYR A 239 22.83 -27.40 -9.95
CA TYR A 239 22.75 -26.58 -8.76
C TYR A 239 23.64 -27.15 -7.66
N ILE A 240 24.34 -26.27 -6.97
CA ILE A 240 25.25 -26.65 -5.90
C ILE A 240 24.53 -26.63 -4.56
N ILE A 241 24.74 -27.67 -3.76
CA ILE A 241 24.22 -27.78 -2.41
C ILE A 241 25.36 -27.50 -1.42
N PRO A 242 25.33 -26.35 -0.73
CA PRO A 242 26.43 -25.95 0.13
C PRO A 242 26.47 -26.82 1.38
N SER A 243 27.68 -27.02 1.90
CA SER A 243 27.99 -27.91 3.04
C SER A 243 28.29 -27.17 4.35
N ASP A 244 28.39 -25.83 4.31
CA ASP A 244 28.68 -24.96 5.45
C ASP A 244 27.83 -25.29 6.69
N GLY A 245 28.50 -25.53 7.83
CA GLY A 245 27.88 -25.91 9.09
C GLY A 245 27.16 -27.27 9.07
N CYS A 246 27.42 -28.17 8.13
CA CYS A 246 27.02 -29.58 8.21
C CYS A 246 28.08 -30.37 8.96
N GLU A 247 27.77 -30.80 10.18
CA GLU A 247 28.73 -31.44 11.10
C GLU A 247 29.45 -32.66 10.49
N GLY A 248 30.78 -32.70 10.59
CA GLY A 248 31.64 -33.79 10.14
C GLY A 248 31.99 -34.83 11.21
N ILE A 249 32.59 -35.94 10.83
CA ILE A 249 33.19 -36.92 11.77
C ILE A 249 34.73 -36.81 11.83
N PRO A 250 35.41 -37.44 12.81
CA PRO A 250 36.85 -37.28 13.02
C PRO A 250 37.76 -37.69 11.85
N ASP A 251 37.26 -38.42 10.86
CA ASP A 251 38.05 -38.76 9.66
C ASP A 251 38.22 -37.58 8.69
N ARG A 252 37.47 -36.49 8.91
CA ARG A 252 37.51 -35.24 8.14
C ARG A 252 37.09 -35.39 6.67
N LEU A 253 36.44 -36.50 6.31
CA LEU A 253 35.96 -36.79 4.95
C LEU A 253 34.44 -36.89 4.90
N HIS A 254 33.83 -37.44 5.95
CA HIS A 254 32.41 -37.75 5.98
C HIS A 254 31.63 -36.86 6.95
N PHE A 255 30.35 -36.71 6.65
CA PHE A 255 29.41 -36.02 7.52
C PHE A 255 28.99 -36.94 8.67
N SER A 256 28.71 -36.36 9.83
CA SER A 256 28.00 -37.05 10.92
C SER A 256 26.57 -37.38 10.49
N ALA A 257 25.84 -38.16 11.30
CA ALA A 257 24.42 -38.39 11.06
C ALA A 257 23.66 -37.04 11.00
N ALA A 258 23.90 -36.12 11.93
CA ALA A 258 23.32 -34.77 11.92
C ALA A 258 23.70 -33.97 10.66
N GLY A 259 24.95 -34.06 10.21
CA GLY A 259 25.44 -33.45 8.97
C GLY A 259 24.70 -33.96 7.74
N TYR A 260 24.55 -35.28 7.57
CA TYR A 260 23.78 -35.87 6.46
C TYR A 260 22.31 -35.46 6.49
N ARG A 261 21.68 -35.37 7.67
CA ARG A 261 20.30 -34.87 7.80
C ARG A 261 20.17 -33.44 7.28
N LYS A 262 21.06 -32.55 7.73
CA LYS A 262 21.06 -31.14 7.33
C LYS A 262 21.30 -31.00 5.83
N LEU A 263 22.30 -31.70 5.31
CA LEU A 263 22.64 -31.65 3.89
C LEU A 263 21.53 -32.22 3.01
N GLY A 264 20.94 -33.36 3.37
CA GLY A 264 19.80 -33.95 2.66
C GLY A 264 18.59 -33.01 2.61
N LYS A 265 18.29 -32.30 3.71
CA LYS A 265 17.24 -31.26 3.72
C LYS A 265 17.55 -30.11 2.76
N ARG A 266 18.82 -29.70 2.62
CA ARG A 266 19.23 -28.66 1.65
C ARG A 266 19.08 -29.12 0.21
N TYR A 267 19.41 -30.37 -0.10
CA TYR A 267 19.09 -30.97 -1.40
C TYR A 267 17.58 -30.89 -1.68
N ALA A 268 16.73 -31.21 -0.70
CA ALA A 268 15.29 -31.16 -0.86
C ALA A 268 14.77 -29.73 -1.04
N ASP A 269 15.28 -28.75 -0.27
CA ASP A 269 14.90 -27.34 -0.44
C ASP A 269 15.19 -26.84 -1.86
N GLN A 270 16.37 -27.15 -2.38
CA GLN A 270 16.72 -26.75 -3.73
C GLN A 270 15.87 -27.48 -4.76
N MET A 271 15.63 -28.78 -4.58
CA MET A 271 14.77 -29.52 -5.51
C MET A 271 13.32 -29.04 -5.46
N LEU A 272 12.73 -28.79 -4.28
CA LEU A 272 11.39 -28.22 -4.13
C LEU A 272 11.27 -26.86 -4.84
N ARG A 273 12.32 -26.03 -4.83
CA ARG A 273 12.33 -24.79 -5.63
C ARG A 273 12.30 -25.06 -7.13
N LEU A 274 12.87 -26.16 -7.61
CA LEU A 274 12.98 -26.48 -9.03
C LEU A 274 11.77 -27.27 -9.57
N VAL A 275 11.31 -28.26 -8.82
CA VAL A 275 10.17 -29.13 -9.20
C VAL A 275 8.84 -28.64 -8.63
N GLY A 276 8.87 -27.87 -7.52
CA GLY A 276 7.70 -27.29 -6.86
C GLY A 276 7.38 -25.85 -7.29
N ASN A 277 8.31 -25.13 -7.93
CA ASN A 277 8.01 -23.87 -8.62
C ASN A 277 8.15 -24.03 -10.15
N LYS A 278 7.14 -24.62 -10.79
CA LYS A 278 6.53 -23.79 -11.82
C LYS A 278 5.70 -22.77 -11.05
N PRO A 279 6.00 -21.45 -11.10
CA PRO A 279 5.07 -20.49 -10.55
C PRO A 279 3.71 -20.79 -11.19
N LYS A 280 2.77 -21.31 -10.41
CA LYS A 280 1.37 -21.22 -10.82
C LYS A 280 1.16 -19.72 -11.01
N ASN A 281 0.75 -19.32 -12.22
CA ASN A 281 0.17 -18.01 -12.43
C ASN A 281 -1.15 -17.99 -11.65
N ILE A 282 -1.05 -17.84 -10.32
CA ILE A 282 -2.20 -17.65 -9.45
C ILE A 282 -2.63 -16.21 -9.70
N GLU A 283 -3.79 -16.10 -10.33
CA GLU A 283 -4.49 -14.86 -10.59
C GLU A 283 -5.85 -14.97 -9.92
N LEU A 284 -6.11 -14.05 -8.99
CA LEU A 284 -7.32 -14.02 -8.20
C LEU A 284 -8.04 -12.71 -8.44
N ASN A 285 -9.36 -12.78 -8.55
CA ASN A 285 -10.19 -11.67 -8.97
C ASN A 285 -11.28 -11.36 -7.93
N ALA A 286 -11.63 -10.09 -7.82
CA ALA A 286 -12.77 -9.60 -7.05
C ALA A 286 -13.43 -8.42 -7.79
N THR A 287 -14.67 -8.08 -7.43
CA THR A 287 -15.40 -6.98 -8.09
C THR A 287 -16.12 -6.10 -7.09
N SER A 288 -16.52 -4.89 -7.50
CA SER A 288 -17.52 -4.08 -6.80
C SER A 288 -18.88 -4.81 -6.74
N PRO A 289 -19.83 -4.37 -5.87
CA PRO A 289 -21.20 -4.87 -5.85
C PRO A 289 -21.92 -4.77 -7.20
N ASP A 290 -21.71 -3.68 -7.95
CA ASP A 290 -22.27 -3.50 -9.29
C ASP A 290 -21.45 -4.15 -10.43
N GLY A 291 -20.31 -4.77 -10.11
CA GLY A 291 -19.42 -5.43 -11.05
C GLY A 291 -18.62 -4.50 -11.99
N LYS A 292 -18.75 -3.18 -11.85
CA LYS A 292 -18.05 -2.21 -12.73
C LYS A 292 -16.58 -2.09 -12.41
N ILE A 293 -16.19 -2.14 -11.12
CA ILE A 293 -14.79 -2.24 -10.72
C ILE A 293 -14.40 -3.70 -10.70
N GLN A 294 -13.30 -4.01 -11.37
CA GLN A 294 -12.68 -5.34 -11.38
C GLN A 294 -11.27 -5.21 -10.84
N LEU A 295 -10.97 -6.00 -9.81
CA LEU A 295 -9.67 -6.15 -9.19
C LEU A 295 -9.07 -7.48 -9.62
N THR A 296 -7.81 -7.44 -10.06
CA THR A 296 -7.00 -8.63 -10.31
C THR A 296 -5.73 -8.55 -9.48
N VAL A 297 -5.44 -9.57 -8.68
CA VAL A 297 -4.20 -9.73 -7.93
C VAL A 297 -3.47 -10.98 -8.43
N LYS A 298 -2.18 -10.85 -8.73
CA LYS A 298 -1.38 -11.94 -9.29
C LYS A 298 0.08 -11.90 -8.85
N MET A 299 0.77 -13.02 -9.03
CA MET A 299 2.20 -13.15 -8.82
C MET A 299 2.98 -13.03 -10.13
N LYS A 300 4.02 -12.20 -10.15
CA LYS A 300 4.97 -12.10 -11.27
C LYS A 300 6.39 -12.33 -10.74
N ASN A 301 6.97 -13.48 -11.05
CA ASN A 301 8.33 -13.87 -10.62
C ASN A 301 8.53 -13.71 -9.09
N GLY A 302 7.55 -14.14 -8.28
CA GLY A 302 7.59 -14.02 -6.83
C GLY A 302 7.29 -12.61 -6.27
N MET A 303 6.95 -11.64 -7.12
CA MET A 303 6.50 -10.31 -6.70
C MET A 303 4.98 -10.19 -6.83
N PRO A 304 4.27 -9.68 -5.81
CA PRO A 304 2.84 -9.46 -5.89
C PRO A 304 2.53 -8.21 -6.72
N THR A 305 1.52 -8.29 -7.59
CA THR A 305 1.04 -7.17 -8.39
C THR A 305 -0.48 -7.13 -8.40
N TYR A 306 -1.05 -5.93 -8.57
CA TYR A 306 -2.49 -5.76 -8.80
C TYR A 306 -2.76 -4.89 -10.02
N ASN A 307 -3.94 -5.03 -10.60
CA ASN A 307 -4.49 -4.08 -11.56
C ASN A 307 -5.97 -3.83 -11.25
N LEU A 308 -6.47 -2.70 -11.74
CA LEU A 308 -7.87 -2.29 -11.57
C LEU A 308 -8.44 -1.82 -12.91
N ALA A 309 -9.67 -2.26 -13.20
CA ALA A 309 -10.45 -1.80 -14.34
C ALA A 309 -11.82 -1.27 -13.90
N PHE A 310 -12.30 -0.23 -14.59
CA PHE A 310 -13.64 0.33 -14.43
C PHE A 310 -14.37 0.24 -15.77
N ASN A 311 -15.54 -0.42 -15.82
CA ASN A 311 -16.25 -0.71 -17.08
C ASN A 311 -15.32 -1.33 -18.14
N SER A 312 -14.52 -2.32 -17.73
CA SER A 312 -13.52 -3.00 -18.57
C SER A 312 -12.38 -2.12 -19.10
N LYS A 313 -12.26 -0.87 -18.65
CA LYS A 313 -11.14 0.02 -18.98
C LYS A 313 -10.16 0.02 -17.80
N SER A 314 -8.93 -0.46 -18.00
CA SER A 314 -7.90 -0.42 -16.97
C SER A 314 -7.59 1.04 -16.58
N PHE A 315 -7.59 1.31 -15.28
CA PHE A 315 -7.17 2.60 -14.72
C PHE A 315 -5.93 2.50 -13.83
N ILE A 316 -5.66 1.32 -13.28
CA ILE A 316 -4.35 0.93 -12.75
C ILE A 316 -3.90 -0.31 -13.53
N LEU A 317 -2.76 -0.21 -14.20
CA LEU A 317 -2.04 -1.33 -14.80
C LEU A 317 -1.29 -2.11 -13.72
N ASP A 318 -0.75 -3.30 -14.06
CA ASP A 318 0.00 -4.17 -13.14
C ASP A 318 0.99 -3.41 -12.25
N ALA A 319 0.60 -3.06 -11.03
CA ALA A 319 1.39 -2.26 -10.11
C ALA A 319 1.89 -3.11 -8.94
N PRO A 320 3.12 -2.86 -8.45
CA PRO A 320 3.72 -3.63 -7.36
C PRO A 320 2.98 -3.42 -6.04
N LEU A 321 3.07 -4.44 -5.20
CA LEU A 321 2.62 -4.46 -3.81
C LEU A 321 3.76 -4.96 -2.93
N GLY A 322 3.64 -4.75 -1.62
CA GLY A 322 4.54 -5.33 -0.62
C GLY A 322 5.21 -4.29 0.26
N LEU A 323 5.88 -4.80 1.30
CA LEU A 323 6.48 -4.00 2.36
C LEU A 323 7.90 -4.50 2.62
N ASP A 324 8.87 -3.58 2.69
CA ASP A 324 10.20 -3.89 3.22
C ASP A 324 10.21 -3.59 4.71
N THR A 325 10.58 -4.58 5.52
CA THR A 325 10.53 -4.49 6.98
C THR A 325 11.84 -4.93 7.62
N ASN A 326 11.96 -4.73 8.93
CA ASN A 326 13.08 -5.29 9.69
C ASN A 326 12.91 -6.79 10.05
N ILE A 327 11.74 -7.38 9.83
CA ILE A 327 11.46 -8.80 10.10
C ILE A 327 11.39 -9.66 8.83
N GLY A 328 11.55 -9.04 7.66
CA GLY A 328 11.48 -9.71 6.36
C GLY A 328 11.26 -8.74 5.21
N ASP A 329 11.73 -9.11 4.04
CA ASP A 329 11.40 -8.44 2.78
C ASP A 329 10.18 -9.12 2.16
N PHE A 330 9.04 -8.43 2.22
CA PHE A 330 7.75 -8.86 1.68
C PHE A 330 7.42 -8.16 0.36
N THR A 331 8.44 -7.77 -0.42
CA THR A 331 8.28 -7.25 -1.79
C THR A 331 8.55 -8.32 -2.85
N LYS A 332 9.23 -9.41 -2.48
CA LYS A 332 9.71 -10.45 -3.41
C LYS A 332 9.79 -11.83 -2.79
N ASN A 333 9.91 -12.85 -3.63
CA ASN A 333 9.95 -14.27 -3.25
C ASN A 333 8.77 -14.67 -2.37
N LEU A 334 7.58 -14.15 -2.67
CA LEU A 334 6.34 -14.53 -2.01
C LEU A 334 5.60 -15.60 -2.80
N SER A 335 4.65 -16.25 -2.15
CA SER A 335 3.63 -17.09 -2.79
C SER A 335 2.24 -16.63 -2.37
N LEU A 336 1.29 -16.63 -3.30
CA LEU A 336 -0.12 -16.30 -3.07
C LEU A 336 -0.89 -17.59 -2.78
N LYS A 337 -1.79 -17.58 -1.79
CA LYS A 337 -2.75 -18.66 -1.57
C LYS A 337 -3.61 -18.86 -2.83
N ASP A 338 -3.85 -20.09 -3.27
CA ASP A 338 -4.69 -20.42 -4.45
C ASP A 338 -6.20 -20.28 -4.18
N SER A 339 -6.58 -19.26 -3.41
CA SER A 339 -7.94 -18.89 -3.02
C SER A 339 -7.92 -17.53 -2.33
N LEU A 340 -8.94 -16.69 -2.54
CA LEU A 340 -9.20 -15.51 -1.71
C LEU A 340 -10.46 -15.70 -0.85
N VAL A 341 -10.60 -14.87 0.19
CA VAL A 341 -11.87 -14.75 0.93
C VAL A 341 -12.63 -13.56 0.37
N VAL A 342 -13.91 -13.73 0.02
CA VAL A 342 -14.81 -12.65 -0.39
C VAL A 342 -15.97 -12.57 0.59
N SER A 343 -16.26 -11.38 1.08
CA SER A 343 -17.41 -11.09 1.94
C SER A 343 -18.08 -9.79 1.49
N SER A 344 -19.28 -9.50 2.00
CA SER A 344 -19.96 -8.22 1.77
C SER A 344 -19.86 -7.35 3.01
N VAL A 345 -19.46 -6.09 2.85
CA VAL A 345 -19.52 -5.06 3.87
C VAL A 345 -20.76 -4.20 3.64
N ASN A 346 -21.55 -3.99 4.69
CA ASN A 346 -22.74 -3.14 4.66
C ASN A 346 -22.89 -2.46 6.02
N THR A 347 -22.52 -1.17 6.09
CA THR A 347 -22.52 -0.38 7.32
C THR A 347 -23.17 0.97 7.08
N THR A 348 -23.87 1.48 8.09
CA THR A 348 -24.46 2.82 8.07
C THR A 348 -23.87 3.65 9.19
N TYR A 349 -23.54 4.91 8.91
CA TYR A 349 -23.10 5.87 9.93
C TYR A 349 -23.63 7.27 9.63
N SER A 350 -23.70 8.10 10.67
CA SER A 350 -24.15 9.49 10.58
C SER A 350 -23.07 10.42 11.11
N MET A 351 -22.84 11.53 10.41
CA MET A 351 -21.78 12.50 10.73
C MET A 351 -22.07 13.88 10.14
N GLU A 352 -22.33 14.87 10.98
CA GLU A 352 -22.66 16.23 10.53
C GLU A 352 -21.46 17.00 9.95
N LYS A 353 -20.24 16.60 10.33
CA LYS A 353 -18.99 17.32 10.00
C LYS A 353 -18.45 17.06 8.59
N ILE A 354 -19.10 16.22 7.79
CA ILE A 354 -18.64 15.86 6.44
C ILE A 354 -19.65 16.30 5.37
N LYS A 355 -19.33 16.03 4.10
CA LYS A 355 -20.15 16.44 2.94
C LYS A 355 -21.55 15.80 2.85
N LYS A 356 -21.82 14.79 3.68
CA LYS A 356 -23.05 13.99 3.69
C LYS A 356 -23.32 13.48 5.10
N SER A 357 -24.45 13.87 5.69
CA SER A 357 -24.74 13.59 7.11
C SER A 357 -25.11 12.13 7.41
N ASN A 358 -25.58 11.39 6.40
CA ASN A 358 -25.99 9.99 6.55
C ASN A 358 -25.45 9.16 5.40
N VAL A 359 -24.61 8.16 5.73
CA VAL A 359 -23.94 7.32 4.73
C VAL A 359 -24.38 5.87 4.87
N ASN A 360 -24.69 5.25 3.72
CA ASN A 360 -24.93 3.81 3.60
C ASN A 360 -23.80 3.22 2.76
N TYR A 361 -22.79 2.70 3.44
CA TYR A 361 -21.60 2.16 2.81
C TYR A 361 -21.80 0.68 2.48
N LYS A 362 -21.59 0.35 1.21
CA LYS A 362 -21.65 -1.03 0.69
C LYS A 362 -20.43 -1.30 -0.16
N ALA A 363 -19.78 -2.42 0.09
CA ALA A 363 -18.62 -2.87 -0.65
C ALA A 363 -18.52 -4.40 -0.62
N ASN A 364 -17.78 -4.95 -1.57
CA ASN A 364 -17.25 -6.31 -1.43
C ASN A 364 -15.86 -6.22 -0.78
N GLU A 365 -15.65 -7.00 0.27
CA GLU A 365 -14.33 -7.18 0.88
C GLU A 365 -13.66 -8.40 0.26
N ALA A 366 -12.42 -8.25 -0.18
CA ALA A 366 -11.59 -9.31 -0.75
C ALA A 366 -10.24 -9.39 -0.02
N ILE A 367 -9.93 -10.56 0.53
CA ILE A 367 -8.72 -10.81 1.32
C ILE A 367 -7.81 -11.80 0.59
N PHE A 368 -6.61 -11.34 0.23
CA PHE A 368 -5.57 -12.12 -0.43
C PHE A 368 -4.44 -12.43 0.55
N THR A 369 -4.17 -13.70 0.82
CA THR A 369 -3.14 -14.12 1.78
C THR A 369 -1.82 -14.45 1.07
N PHE A 370 -0.74 -13.79 1.47
CA PHE A 370 0.61 -14.02 0.95
C PHE A 370 1.48 -14.71 1.99
N PHE A 371 2.29 -15.65 1.51
CA PHE A 371 3.25 -16.38 2.33
C PHE A 371 4.68 -16.05 1.93
N LYS A 372 5.56 -16.06 2.92
CA LYS A 372 7.02 -16.06 2.77
C LYS A 372 7.54 -17.35 3.38
N ASP A 373 8.23 -18.16 2.59
CA ASP A 373 8.82 -19.43 3.06
C ASP A 373 7.81 -20.36 3.78
N GLY A 374 6.57 -20.38 3.29
CA GLY A 374 5.47 -21.18 3.87
C GLY A 374 4.77 -20.57 5.09
N VAL A 375 5.27 -19.44 5.60
CA VAL A 375 4.70 -18.71 6.75
C VAL A 375 3.85 -17.54 6.26
N ASN A 376 2.73 -17.26 6.93
CA ASN A 376 1.86 -16.13 6.56
C ASN A 376 2.62 -14.81 6.77
N ALA A 377 2.85 -14.07 5.68
CA ALA A 377 3.56 -12.79 5.70
C ALA A 377 2.58 -11.65 5.96
N PHE A 378 1.57 -11.52 5.09
CA PHE A 378 0.52 -10.53 5.22
C PHE A 378 -0.76 -10.97 4.51
N ASP A 379 -1.88 -10.44 4.98
CA ASP A 379 -3.10 -10.35 4.17
C ASP A 379 -3.17 -8.99 3.51
N LEU A 380 -3.59 -8.96 2.25
CA LEU A 380 -3.95 -7.75 1.51
C LEU A 380 -5.47 -7.68 1.43
N ILE A 381 -6.05 -6.65 2.05
CA ILE A 381 -7.49 -6.50 2.22
C ILE A 381 -7.96 -5.37 1.33
N PHE A 382 -8.91 -5.64 0.44
CA PHE A 382 -9.58 -4.64 -0.41
C PHE A 382 -11.04 -4.53 -0.02
N ASN A 383 -11.53 -3.32 0.18
CA ASN A 383 -12.95 -3.00 0.13
C ASN A 383 -13.24 -2.27 -1.19
N ILE A 384 -14.11 -2.84 -2.00
CA ILE A 384 -14.45 -2.35 -3.34
C ILE A 384 -15.92 -1.93 -3.33
N SER A 385 -16.20 -0.63 -3.27
CA SER A 385 -17.54 -0.06 -3.47
C SER A 385 -17.80 0.16 -4.97
N ASP A 386 -18.94 0.73 -5.35
CA ASP A 386 -19.28 0.96 -6.76
C ASP A 386 -18.32 1.94 -7.47
N ASN A 387 -17.70 2.86 -6.71
CA ASN A 387 -16.81 3.90 -7.24
C ASN A 387 -15.50 4.06 -6.48
N ASP A 388 -15.27 3.29 -5.41
CA ASP A 388 -14.07 3.42 -4.58
C ASP A 388 -13.42 2.06 -4.33
N VAL A 389 -12.10 2.08 -4.31
CA VAL A 389 -11.25 0.97 -3.86
C VAL A 389 -10.46 1.47 -2.67
N ALA A 390 -10.65 0.86 -1.50
CA ALA A 390 -9.79 1.07 -0.34
C ALA A 390 -9.04 -0.23 -0.06
N PHE A 391 -7.71 -0.19 0.11
CA PHE A 391 -6.96 -1.39 0.47
C PHE A 391 -5.85 -1.14 1.48
N ARG A 392 -5.49 -2.18 2.25
CA ARG A 392 -4.42 -2.13 3.25
C ARG A 392 -3.78 -3.49 3.47
N TYR A 393 -2.59 -3.49 4.06
CA TYR A 393 -1.91 -4.70 4.50
C TYR A 393 -2.23 -4.99 5.95
N LYS A 394 -2.41 -6.27 6.30
CA LYS A 394 -2.37 -6.80 7.66
C LYS A 394 -1.11 -7.65 7.80
N LEU A 395 -0.10 -7.16 8.52
CA LEU A 395 1.15 -7.87 8.73
C LEU A 395 1.02 -8.87 9.87
N TYR A 396 1.61 -10.05 9.70
CA TYR A 396 1.68 -11.09 10.72
C TYR A 396 3.09 -11.21 11.32
N PRO A 397 3.19 -11.62 12.61
CA PRO A 397 4.45 -12.04 13.21
C PRO A 397 5.24 -13.01 12.33
N GLN A 398 6.54 -12.74 12.16
CA GLN A 398 7.50 -13.72 11.64
C GLN A 398 8.32 -14.26 12.81
N GLU A 399 8.50 -15.58 12.88
CA GLU A 399 9.15 -16.25 14.01
C GLU A 399 8.57 -15.79 15.36
N ASN A 400 9.40 -15.24 16.26
CA ASN A 400 9.00 -14.76 17.59
C ASN A 400 8.85 -13.23 17.66
N HIS A 401 8.80 -12.52 16.52
CA HIS A 401 8.67 -11.06 16.52
C HIS A 401 7.25 -10.60 16.86
N ILE A 402 7.11 -9.77 17.91
CA ILE A 402 5.83 -9.13 18.29
C ILE A 402 5.71 -7.67 17.84
N SER A 403 6.74 -7.14 17.17
CA SER A 403 6.80 -5.77 16.68
C SER A 403 7.63 -5.70 15.39
N CYS A 404 7.33 -4.73 14.54
CA CYS A 404 7.95 -4.52 13.24
C CYS A 404 8.25 -3.04 13.00
N VAL A 405 9.30 -2.77 12.23
CA VAL A 405 9.53 -1.49 11.56
C VAL A 405 9.35 -1.70 10.06
N VAL A 406 8.32 -1.09 9.48
CA VAL A 406 8.16 -0.96 8.04
C VAL A 406 9.09 0.15 7.56
N LYS A 407 10.06 -0.19 6.73
CA LYS A 407 11.09 0.72 6.23
C LYS A 407 10.61 1.48 4.99
N SER A 408 9.91 0.77 4.11
CA SER A 408 9.31 1.33 2.89
C SER A 408 8.15 0.46 2.41
N GLU A 409 7.34 1.04 1.51
CA GLU A 409 6.18 0.40 0.92
C GLU A 409 6.34 0.38 -0.61
N ALA A 410 6.25 -0.80 -1.22
CA ALA A 410 6.39 -0.98 -2.66
C ALA A 410 5.10 -0.68 -3.43
N THR A 411 4.00 -0.38 -2.73
CA THR A 411 2.68 -0.09 -3.34
C THR A 411 2.82 0.96 -4.43
N GLY A 412 2.46 0.58 -5.66
CA GLY A 412 2.55 1.46 -6.82
C GLY A 412 1.20 1.80 -7.47
N PHE A 413 1.19 2.88 -8.23
CA PHE A 413 0.08 3.36 -9.04
C PHE A 413 0.57 3.56 -10.47
N ARG A 414 0.38 2.54 -11.32
CA ARG A 414 0.78 2.58 -12.73
C ARG A 414 -0.40 2.94 -13.60
N PHE A 415 -0.44 4.16 -14.09
CA PHE A 415 -1.51 4.63 -14.98
C PHE A 415 -1.26 4.24 -16.45
N PRO A 416 -2.31 4.14 -17.29
CA PRO A 416 -2.16 4.06 -18.73
C PRO A 416 -1.38 5.24 -19.33
N LYS A 417 -0.74 5.03 -20.49
CA LYS A 417 -0.07 6.12 -21.22
C LYS A 417 -1.06 7.23 -21.60
N GLY A 418 -0.56 8.46 -21.70
CA GLY A 418 -1.39 9.64 -22.00
C GLY A 418 -2.23 10.15 -20.82
N THR A 419 -2.05 9.57 -19.62
CA THR A 419 -2.72 10.05 -18.41
C THR A 419 -2.20 11.44 -18.05
N LYS A 420 -3.14 12.33 -17.75
CA LYS A 420 -2.86 13.65 -17.18
C LYS A 420 -3.11 13.66 -15.69
N SER A 421 -2.48 14.60 -15.01
CA SER A 421 -2.44 14.70 -13.56
C SER A 421 -2.72 16.12 -13.08
N PHE A 422 -3.27 16.18 -11.89
CA PHE A 422 -3.51 17.39 -11.11
C PHE A 422 -2.92 17.12 -9.73
N LEU A 423 -1.74 17.68 -9.47
CA LEU A 423 -0.91 17.32 -8.33
C LEU A 423 -0.37 18.58 -7.66
N SER A 424 -0.22 18.53 -6.33
CA SER A 424 0.51 19.53 -5.55
C SER A 424 1.81 18.92 -5.05
N ASN A 425 2.89 19.69 -5.15
CA ASN A 425 4.22 19.20 -4.80
C ASN A 425 4.34 18.97 -3.29
N MET A 426 5.04 17.91 -2.90
CA MET A 426 5.56 17.80 -1.54
C MET A 426 6.67 18.83 -1.35
N MET A 427 6.57 19.63 -0.28
CA MET A 427 7.54 20.69 -0.01
C MET A 427 8.88 20.11 0.44
N THR A 428 9.96 20.75 0.03
CA THR A 428 11.29 20.46 0.58
C THR A 428 11.29 20.71 2.10
N PRO A 429 11.67 19.72 2.93
CA PRO A 429 11.66 19.87 4.38
C PRO A 429 12.53 21.02 4.88
N MET A 430 12.13 21.63 6.00
CA MET A 430 12.89 22.66 6.70
C MET A 430 13.16 23.92 5.87
N THR A 431 12.25 24.23 4.95
CA THR A 431 12.20 25.46 4.14
C THR A 431 10.97 26.29 4.49
N GLY A 432 10.70 27.35 3.72
CA GLY A 432 9.54 28.23 3.95
C GLY A 432 9.68 29.10 5.21
N PHE A 433 8.55 29.65 5.67
CA PHE A 433 8.51 30.49 6.86
C PHE A 433 9.06 29.73 8.07
N ALA A 434 10.10 30.28 8.71
CA ALA A 434 10.69 29.73 9.93
C ALA A 434 10.99 28.20 9.89
N ARG A 435 11.36 27.69 8.70
CA ARG A 435 11.66 26.26 8.44
C ARG A 435 10.50 25.31 8.79
N THR A 436 9.26 25.74 8.63
CA THR A 436 8.05 24.97 8.99
C THR A 436 7.66 23.90 7.95
N ALA A 437 8.20 23.95 6.73
CA ALA A 437 7.85 22.98 5.70
C ALA A 437 8.25 21.54 6.06
N PRO A 438 7.47 20.52 5.69
CA PRO A 438 6.26 20.61 4.86
C PRO A 438 4.98 20.94 5.66
N SER A 439 4.20 21.90 5.14
CA SER A 439 2.89 22.33 5.66
C SER A 439 1.74 22.10 4.68
N TYR A 440 2.01 21.42 3.55
CA TYR A 440 1.04 21.12 2.48
C TYR A 440 0.51 22.37 1.73
N GLU A 441 1.29 23.45 1.76
CA GLU A 441 0.96 24.75 1.16
C GLU A 441 1.75 24.97 -0.14
N SER A 442 1.51 24.11 -1.12
CA SER A 442 2.17 24.18 -2.44
C SER A 442 1.18 24.42 -3.57
N ASP A 443 1.67 25.04 -4.63
CA ASP A 443 0.93 25.24 -5.88
C ASP A 443 0.50 23.89 -6.50
N TYR A 444 -0.47 23.93 -7.41
CA TYR A 444 -0.97 22.78 -8.15
C TYR A 444 -0.55 22.86 -9.62
N GLY A 445 -0.03 21.75 -10.14
CA GLY A 445 -0.07 21.47 -11.57
C GLY A 445 -1.46 20.98 -11.97
N ALA A 446 -1.97 21.39 -13.13
CA ALA A 446 -3.24 20.93 -13.67
C ALA A 446 -3.09 20.50 -15.12
N ASP A 447 -3.71 19.38 -15.49
CA ASP A 447 -3.64 18.80 -16.85
C ASP A 447 -2.21 18.47 -17.33
N ILE A 448 -1.28 18.22 -16.40
CA ILE A 448 0.12 17.91 -16.71
C ILE A 448 0.26 16.42 -17.02
N ALA A 449 0.94 16.07 -18.11
CA ALA A 449 1.19 14.67 -18.42
C ALA A 449 1.98 14.00 -17.28
N VAL A 450 1.62 12.77 -16.89
CA VAL A 450 2.27 12.11 -15.74
C VAL A 450 3.78 11.97 -15.93
N GLU A 451 4.26 11.84 -17.16
CA GLU A 451 5.68 11.79 -17.51
C GLU A 451 6.43 13.12 -17.43
N GLU A 452 5.72 14.25 -17.39
CA GLU A 452 6.30 15.59 -17.27
C GLU A 452 6.45 16.04 -15.81
N ASN A 453 5.96 15.23 -14.87
CA ASN A 453 6.03 15.49 -13.44
C ASN A 453 7.43 15.16 -12.88
N ASP A 454 8.14 16.17 -12.38
CA ASP A 454 9.55 16.08 -11.97
C ASP A 454 9.82 16.49 -10.52
N SER A 455 8.79 16.62 -9.67
CA SER A 455 8.96 17.01 -8.26
C SER A 455 9.87 16.02 -7.53
N ARG A 456 10.99 16.54 -6.99
CA ARG A 456 12.02 15.75 -6.33
C ARG A 456 11.52 15.02 -5.08
N GLU A 457 10.68 15.69 -4.30
CA GLU A 457 10.11 15.14 -3.06
C GLU A 457 8.75 14.48 -3.31
N GLY A 458 8.33 14.34 -4.57
CA GLY A 458 7.02 13.78 -4.91
C GLY A 458 5.86 14.76 -4.71
N TYR A 459 4.67 14.21 -4.44
CA TYR A 459 3.39 14.93 -4.47
C TYR A 459 2.51 14.55 -3.29
N VAL A 460 1.95 15.55 -2.62
CA VAL A 460 1.02 15.33 -1.49
C VAL A 460 -0.26 14.65 -1.97
N PHE A 461 -0.87 13.86 -1.10
CA PHE A 461 -2.24 13.41 -1.32
C PHE A 461 -3.25 14.56 -1.12
N PRO A 462 -4.43 14.49 -1.76
CA PRO A 462 -4.79 13.54 -2.80
C PRO A 462 -4.23 13.94 -4.18
N GLY A 463 -3.97 12.97 -5.03
CA GLY A 463 -3.59 13.19 -6.44
C GLY A 463 -4.72 12.82 -7.39
N LEU A 464 -5.10 13.72 -8.29
CA LEU A 464 -6.16 13.49 -9.27
C LEU A 464 -5.58 13.24 -10.66
N PHE A 465 -6.16 12.27 -11.37
CA PHE A 465 -5.70 11.82 -12.68
C PHE A 465 -6.86 11.74 -13.68
N HIS A 466 -6.59 12.08 -14.93
CA HIS A 466 -7.54 12.01 -16.04
C HIS A 466 -6.93 11.21 -17.19
N LEU A 467 -7.54 10.07 -17.50
CA LEU A 467 -7.07 9.11 -18.49
C LEU A 467 -7.70 9.43 -19.86
N GLU A 468 -7.02 9.10 -20.97
CA GLU A 468 -7.52 9.34 -22.35
C GLU A 468 -8.88 8.69 -22.63
N ASN A 469 -9.20 7.62 -21.91
CA ASN A 469 -10.47 6.91 -21.99
C ASN A 469 -11.64 7.60 -21.22
N LYS A 470 -11.41 8.86 -20.78
CA LYS A 470 -12.33 9.72 -20.01
C LYS A 470 -12.59 9.28 -18.57
N VAL A 471 -11.75 8.41 -18.02
CA VAL A 471 -11.85 7.99 -16.62
C VAL A 471 -11.06 8.96 -15.73
N TRP A 472 -11.68 9.38 -14.64
CA TRP A 472 -11.06 10.14 -13.55
C TRP A 472 -10.69 9.20 -12.42
N VAL A 473 -9.52 9.41 -11.80
CA VAL A 473 -9.05 8.64 -10.65
C VAL A 473 -8.49 9.60 -9.59
N LEU A 474 -9.00 9.53 -8.37
CA LEU A 474 -8.45 10.26 -7.22
C LEU A 474 -7.74 9.27 -6.30
N VAL A 475 -6.44 9.45 -6.11
CA VAL A 475 -5.62 8.62 -5.20
C VAL A 475 -5.37 9.37 -3.91
N SER A 476 -5.59 8.72 -2.77
CA SER A 476 -5.32 9.25 -1.43
C SER A 476 -5.00 8.12 -0.45
N GLU A 477 -4.93 8.45 0.83
CA GLU A 477 -4.94 7.50 1.94
C GLU A 477 -5.92 7.95 3.03
N THR A 478 -6.32 7.01 3.90
CA THR A 478 -7.11 7.30 5.10
C THR A 478 -6.77 6.35 6.25
N GLY A 479 -7.15 6.69 7.48
CA GLY A 479 -6.89 5.89 8.67
C GLY A 479 -5.47 6.06 9.22
N VAL A 480 -4.79 7.15 8.88
CA VAL A 480 -3.47 7.47 9.44
C VAL A 480 -3.64 8.09 10.83
N HIS A 481 -2.97 7.49 11.80
CA HIS A 481 -2.93 7.91 13.19
C HIS A 481 -1.57 7.54 13.81
N ASN A 482 -1.40 7.56 15.13
CA ASN A 482 -0.13 7.38 15.82
C ASN A 482 0.69 6.09 15.50
N GLN A 483 0.10 5.10 14.83
CA GLN A 483 0.75 3.83 14.46
C GLN A 483 1.44 3.82 13.10
N TYR A 484 1.30 4.87 12.28
CA TYR A 484 1.92 4.92 10.95
C TYR A 484 2.28 6.37 10.56
N PRO A 485 3.34 6.61 9.77
CA PRO A 485 3.58 7.91 9.17
C PRO A 485 2.51 8.25 8.12
N ALA A 486 2.27 9.53 7.91
CA ALA A 486 1.57 10.00 6.72
C ALA A 486 2.45 9.75 5.48
N SER A 487 1.82 9.33 4.39
CA SER A 487 2.48 9.00 3.13
C SER A 487 2.15 10.04 2.06
N HIS A 488 2.85 9.96 0.92
CA HIS A 488 2.61 10.77 -0.25
C HIS A 488 2.95 9.98 -1.52
N LEU A 489 2.67 10.53 -2.71
CA LEU A 489 3.13 9.94 -3.96
C LEU A 489 4.60 10.28 -4.17
N SER A 490 5.42 9.31 -4.56
CA SER A 490 6.81 9.53 -4.95
C SER A 490 6.93 10.48 -6.15
N SER A 491 8.17 10.86 -6.52
CA SER A 491 8.42 11.33 -7.90
C SER A 491 7.98 10.28 -8.92
N PHE A 492 7.54 10.71 -10.10
CA PHE A 492 7.24 9.80 -11.20
C PHE A 492 8.53 9.22 -11.78
N LYS A 493 8.73 7.91 -11.66
CA LYS A 493 9.92 7.22 -12.18
C LYS A 493 9.52 5.89 -12.80
N GLU A 494 10.19 5.51 -13.88
CA GLU A 494 9.98 4.20 -14.54
C GLU A 494 8.49 3.90 -14.88
N GLY A 495 7.72 4.95 -15.18
CA GLY A 495 6.31 4.84 -15.55
C GLY A 495 5.36 4.61 -14.37
N ILE A 496 5.76 4.90 -13.14
CA ILE A 496 4.95 4.64 -11.94
C ILE A 496 5.13 5.71 -10.85
N PHE A 497 4.07 5.93 -10.07
CA PHE A 497 4.16 6.56 -8.75
C PHE A 497 4.12 5.47 -7.67
N THR A 498 4.91 5.57 -6.61
CA THR A 498 4.80 4.67 -5.45
C THR A 498 4.36 5.44 -4.21
N VAL A 499 3.85 4.72 -3.21
CA VAL A 499 3.71 5.26 -1.86
C VAL A 499 5.12 5.56 -1.34
N ASP A 500 5.35 6.80 -0.92
CA ASP A 500 6.61 7.22 -0.32
C ASP A 500 6.40 7.71 1.11
N PHE A 501 7.42 7.46 1.93
CA PHE A 501 7.42 7.81 3.35
C PHE A 501 8.08 9.18 3.57
N PRO A 502 7.83 9.81 4.73
CA PRO A 502 8.35 11.15 5.01
C PRO A 502 9.87 11.24 4.86
N ASN A 503 10.35 12.30 4.22
CA ASN A 503 11.78 12.54 4.09
C ASN A 503 12.43 12.61 5.48
N THR A 504 13.59 11.97 5.63
CA THR A 504 14.34 11.91 6.91
C THR A 504 14.65 13.28 7.50
N SER A 505 14.73 14.34 6.69
CA SER A 505 14.98 15.73 7.12
C SER A 505 13.75 16.43 7.71
N GLN A 506 12.54 15.89 7.53
CA GLN A 506 11.34 16.42 8.22
C GLN A 506 11.50 16.33 9.73
N ASN A 507 10.73 17.14 10.46
CA ASN A 507 10.80 17.27 11.91
C ASN A 507 12.22 17.62 12.39
N ASN A 508 12.87 18.54 11.68
CA ASN A 508 14.26 18.95 11.87
C ASN A 508 15.27 17.78 11.89
N GLY A 509 14.99 16.72 11.13
CA GLY A 509 15.83 15.52 11.10
C GLY A 509 15.56 14.51 12.23
N PHE A 510 14.60 14.77 13.12
CA PHE A 510 14.32 13.91 14.28
C PHE A 510 13.14 12.95 14.05
N GLY A 511 13.17 11.79 14.70
CA GLY A 511 12.21 10.71 14.50
C GLY A 511 12.48 9.88 13.24
N SER A 512 12.05 8.61 13.25
CA SER A 512 12.19 7.71 12.09
C SER A 512 11.24 8.11 10.96
N SER A 513 11.65 7.88 9.71
CA SER A 513 10.78 7.96 8.53
C SER A 513 9.91 6.71 8.33
N GLY A 514 10.32 5.57 8.88
CA GLY A 514 9.57 4.32 8.83
C GLY A 514 8.43 4.25 9.85
N ALA A 515 7.67 3.16 9.80
CA ALA A 515 6.54 2.90 10.70
C ALA A 515 6.88 1.82 11.72
N GLN A 516 6.86 2.17 13.01
CA GLN A 516 6.93 1.20 14.10
C GLN A 516 5.53 0.75 14.50
N MET A 517 5.28 -0.57 14.46
CA MET A 517 3.99 -1.18 14.78
C MET A 517 4.14 -2.44 15.63
N GLY A 518 3.13 -2.71 16.47
CA GLY A 518 2.95 -4.04 17.08
C GLY A 518 2.46 -5.05 16.03
N LEU A 519 2.58 -6.36 16.29
CA LEU A 519 2.09 -7.41 15.39
C LEU A 519 1.08 -8.34 16.08
N PRO A 520 0.03 -8.79 15.36
CA PRO A 520 -0.36 -8.35 14.02
C PRO A 520 -0.88 -6.91 14.02
N SER A 521 -0.68 -6.18 12.92
CA SER A 521 -1.21 -4.82 12.74
C SER A 521 -1.49 -4.50 11.28
N PHE A 522 -2.15 -3.36 11.05
CA PHE A 522 -2.62 -2.90 9.77
C PHE A 522 -1.87 -1.66 9.33
N THR A 523 -1.58 -1.55 8.04
CA THR A 523 -1.26 -0.25 7.43
C THR A 523 -2.52 0.61 7.34
N PRO A 524 -2.38 1.94 7.14
CA PRO A 524 -3.46 2.79 6.68
C PRO A 524 -4.04 2.28 5.36
N TRP A 525 -5.24 2.75 5.04
CA TRP A 525 -5.90 2.45 3.78
C TRP A 525 -5.36 3.31 2.66
N ARG A 526 -5.01 2.71 1.53
CA ARG A 526 -4.77 3.37 0.24
C ARG A 526 -6.11 3.44 -0.49
N THR A 527 -6.51 4.62 -0.95
CA THR A 527 -7.84 4.82 -1.56
C THR A 527 -7.71 5.28 -3.00
N LEU A 528 -8.53 4.70 -3.89
CA LEU A 528 -8.73 5.13 -5.26
C LEU A 528 -10.22 5.33 -5.52
N THR A 529 -10.65 6.55 -5.81
CA THR A 529 -12.01 6.84 -6.30
C THR A 529 -11.99 6.95 -7.81
N VAL A 530 -12.94 6.32 -8.51
CA VAL A 530 -12.97 6.22 -9.97
C VAL A 530 -14.35 6.55 -10.56
N GLY A 531 -14.38 7.22 -11.70
CA GLY A 531 -15.61 7.49 -12.45
C GLY A 531 -15.37 7.98 -13.87
N GLU A 532 -16.38 7.85 -14.74
CA GLU A 532 -16.38 8.48 -16.08
C GLU A 532 -16.79 9.96 -16.05
N THR A 533 -17.22 10.44 -14.89
CA THR A 533 -17.48 11.85 -14.60
C THR A 533 -16.79 12.22 -13.28
N LEU A 534 -16.70 13.50 -12.97
CA LEU A 534 -16.18 13.99 -11.69
C LEU A 534 -17.14 13.79 -10.52
N LYS A 535 -18.38 13.33 -10.78
CA LYS A 535 -19.39 13.15 -9.73
C LYS A 535 -18.89 12.24 -8.60
N PRO A 536 -18.38 11.03 -8.84
CA PRO A 536 -17.90 10.18 -7.76
C PRO A 536 -16.70 10.77 -7.03
N ILE A 537 -15.84 11.52 -7.73
CA ILE A 537 -14.67 12.20 -7.14
C ILE A 537 -15.11 13.23 -6.09
N VAL A 538 -16.08 14.09 -6.42
CA VAL A 538 -16.55 15.15 -5.51
C VAL A 538 -17.40 14.56 -4.39
N GLU A 539 -18.22 13.55 -4.68
CA GLU A 539 -19.21 12.98 -3.76
C GLU A 539 -18.67 11.82 -2.90
N THR A 540 -17.44 11.35 -3.12
CA THR A 540 -16.88 10.22 -2.38
C THR A 540 -16.87 10.43 -0.86
N THR A 541 -17.15 9.35 -0.14
CA THR A 541 -17.06 9.22 1.32
C THR A 541 -15.99 8.22 1.75
N VAL A 542 -15.18 7.69 0.82
CA VAL A 542 -14.18 6.64 1.12
C VAL A 542 -13.21 6.98 2.25
N PRO A 543 -12.78 8.25 2.48
CA PRO A 543 -11.92 8.56 3.63
C PRO A 543 -12.58 8.24 4.97
N PHE A 544 -13.90 8.27 5.04
CA PHE A 544 -14.68 8.04 6.25
C PHE A 544 -15.25 6.63 6.29
N ASP A 545 -15.51 5.99 5.15
CA ASP A 545 -16.20 4.70 5.08
C ASP A 545 -15.46 3.54 5.75
N VAL A 546 -14.12 3.55 5.68
CA VAL A 546 -13.26 2.43 6.11
C VAL A 546 -12.50 2.70 7.41
N VAL A 547 -12.87 3.75 8.14
CA VAL A 547 -12.29 4.12 9.44
C VAL A 547 -13.39 4.15 10.50
N GLU A 548 -13.00 4.03 11.77
CA GLU A 548 -13.90 4.09 12.92
C GLU A 548 -13.41 5.12 13.93
N PRO A 549 -14.30 5.65 14.80
CA PRO A 549 -13.88 6.46 15.95
C PRO A 549 -12.86 5.73 16.83
N LEU A 550 -11.79 6.42 17.21
CA LEU A 550 -10.76 5.89 18.11
C LEU A 550 -11.10 6.08 19.59
N TYR A 551 -12.02 7.00 19.89
CA TYR A 551 -12.59 7.22 21.21
C TYR A 551 -13.97 7.89 21.09
N GLU A 552 -14.76 7.80 22.16
CA GLU A 552 -16.05 8.47 22.26
C GLU A 552 -15.89 9.98 22.53
N PRO A 553 -16.81 10.82 22.02
CA PRO A 553 -16.83 12.23 22.37
C PRO A 553 -17.05 12.40 23.88
N SER A 554 -16.33 13.34 24.51
CA SER A 554 -16.56 13.67 25.92
C SER A 554 -17.83 14.50 26.16
N MET A 555 -18.33 15.14 25.10
CA MET A 555 -19.54 15.94 25.07
C MET A 555 -20.04 16.11 23.63
N ASP A 556 -21.27 16.58 23.48
CA ASP A 556 -21.77 17.01 22.17
C ASP A 556 -21.06 18.30 21.74
N TYR A 557 -20.37 18.26 20.61
CA TYR A 557 -19.67 19.40 20.05
C TYR A 557 -20.59 20.19 19.11
N SER A 558 -20.57 21.52 19.24
CA SER A 558 -21.32 22.42 18.36
C SER A 558 -20.43 22.97 17.26
N TYR A 559 -21.03 23.16 16.08
CA TYR A 559 -20.36 23.68 14.89
C TYR A 559 -20.90 25.07 14.56
N GLY A 560 -20.28 25.76 13.61
CA GLY A 560 -20.77 27.07 13.21
C GLY A 560 -19.72 27.93 12.58
N ARG A 561 -19.81 29.23 12.84
CA ARG A 561 -19.06 30.27 12.16
C ARG A 561 -18.34 31.11 13.19
N GLY A 562 -17.23 31.70 12.78
CA GLY A 562 -16.53 32.63 13.63
C GLY A 562 -15.89 33.77 12.87
N THR A 563 -15.56 34.81 13.63
CA THR A 563 -14.79 35.94 13.15
C THR A 563 -13.31 35.73 13.49
N TRP A 564 -12.43 36.30 12.67
CA TRP A 564 -10.99 36.13 12.83
C TRP A 564 -10.25 37.43 12.52
N SER A 565 -9.59 38.01 13.53
CA SER A 565 -8.96 39.33 13.36
C SER A 565 -7.67 39.28 12.57
N TRP A 566 -6.88 38.22 12.76
CA TRP A 566 -5.53 38.14 12.24
C TRP A 566 -5.50 38.05 10.72
N ILE A 567 -6.46 37.36 10.09
CA ILE A 567 -6.45 37.16 8.64
C ILE A 567 -6.33 38.47 7.84
N ILE A 568 -7.11 39.52 8.15
CA ILE A 568 -7.00 40.82 7.45
C ILE A 568 -6.24 41.88 8.25
N TRP A 569 -6.39 41.93 9.57
CA TRP A 569 -5.77 42.97 10.41
C TRP A 569 -4.39 42.57 10.95
N GLN A 570 -3.98 41.32 10.72
CA GLN A 570 -2.64 40.77 10.97
C GLN A 570 -2.22 40.88 12.44
N ASP A 571 -0.95 40.66 12.74
CA ASP A 571 -0.39 40.69 14.10
C ASP A 571 -0.80 41.91 14.91
N ARG A 572 -0.97 43.08 14.29
CA ARG A 572 -1.34 44.32 14.99
C ARG A 572 -2.73 44.27 15.61
N SER A 573 -3.61 43.39 15.12
CA SER A 573 -4.92 43.14 15.70
C SER A 573 -4.87 42.42 17.06
N MET A 574 -3.73 41.84 17.43
CA MET A 574 -3.60 41.10 18.68
C MET A 574 -3.40 42.04 19.88
N ASN A 575 -4.45 42.79 20.18
CA ASN A 575 -4.62 43.67 21.32
C ASN A 575 -6.07 43.62 21.77
N TYR A 576 -6.32 43.90 23.04
CA TYR A 576 -7.65 43.74 23.66
C TYR A 576 -8.77 44.45 22.89
N ASP A 577 -8.57 45.72 22.51
CA ASP A 577 -9.62 46.55 21.92
C ASP A 577 -10.04 46.07 20.52
N ASP A 578 -9.10 45.58 19.73
CA ASP A 578 -9.43 45.01 18.43
C ASP A 578 -10.11 43.64 18.57
N GLN A 579 -9.77 42.83 19.58
CA GLN A 579 -10.50 41.59 19.85
C GLN A 579 -11.94 41.88 20.30
N VAL A 580 -12.17 42.92 21.12
CA VAL A 580 -13.53 43.37 21.47
C VAL A 580 -14.35 43.71 20.23
N LYS A 581 -13.78 44.42 19.25
CA LYS A 581 -14.47 44.73 17.98
C LYS A 581 -14.85 43.48 17.20
N TYR A 582 -14.02 42.44 17.23
CA TYR A 582 -14.29 41.18 16.55
C TYR A 582 -15.31 40.30 17.28
N ILE A 583 -15.37 40.38 18.62
CA ILE A 583 -16.45 39.81 19.42
C ILE A 583 -17.77 40.51 19.10
N ASP A 584 -17.78 41.84 19.05
CA ASP A 584 -18.98 42.60 18.71
C ASP A 584 -19.42 42.32 17.26
N LEU A 585 -18.48 42.17 16.32
CA LEU A 585 -18.79 41.72 14.96
C LEU A 585 -19.41 40.32 14.96
N ALA A 586 -18.85 39.37 15.72
CA ALA A 586 -19.42 38.02 15.80
C ALA A 586 -20.87 38.08 16.33
N ALA A 587 -21.11 38.83 17.40
CA ALA A 587 -22.46 39.01 17.95
C ALA A 587 -23.43 39.66 16.95
N GLU A 588 -23.00 40.70 16.21
CA GLU A 588 -23.83 41.36 15.20
C GLU A 588 -24.12 40.46 13.98
N MET A 589 -23.19 39.57 13.65
CA MET A 589 -23.35 38.56 12.61
C MET A 589 -24.12 37.32 13.07
N ASP A 590 -24.48 37.26 14.36
CA ASP A 590 -25.05 36.08 15.03
C ASP A 590 -24.13 34.85 14.92
N TYR A 591 -22.81 35.04 14.92
CA TYR A 591 -21.81 33.98 14.82
C TYR A 591 -21.49 33.38 16.18
N GLU A 592 -21.25 32.07 16.17
CA GLU A 592 -21.02 31.28 17.36
C GLU A 592 -19.64 31.56 17.99
N TYR A 593 -18.63 31.89 17.17
CA TYR A 593 -17.23 31.89 17.61
C TYR A 593 -16.43 33.15 17.29
N ILE A 594 -15.35 33.35 18.04
CA ILE A 594 -14.20 34.17 17.66
C ILE A 594 -12.92 33.34 17.74
N LEU A 595 -12.04 33.46 16.74
CA LEU A 595 -10.67 32.98 16.80
C LEU A 595 -9.72 34.12 17.19
N ILE A 596 -9.09 33.98 18.36
CA ILE A 596 -8.02 34.86 18.83
C ILE A 596 -6.68 34.19 18.53
N ASP A 597 -6.00 34.73 17.51
CA ASP A 597 -4.80 34.14 16.93
C ASP A 597 -3.51 34.36 17.75
N ALA A 598 -2.35 34.07 17.16
CA ALA A 598 -1.02 34.20 17.72
C ALA A 598 -0.77 35.55 18.43
N TRP A 599 0.12 35.50 19.44
CA TRP A 599 0.56 36.60 20.31
C TRP A 599 -0.38 37.00 21.46
N TRP A 600 -1.53 36.33 21.61
CA TRP A 600 -2.50 36.70 22.64
C TRP A 600 -1.92 36.60 24.06
N ASP A 601 -1.09 35.60 24.35
CA ASP A 601 -0.51 35.36 25.67
C ASP A 601 0.51 36.44 26.08
N SER A 602 1.23 37.00 25.11
CA SER A 602 2.26 38.01 25.35
C SER A 602 1.75 39.45 25.23
N ARG A 603 0.67 39.69 24.46
CA ARG A 603 0.13 41.04 24.19
C ARG A 603 -1.16 41.36 24.94
N ILE A 604 -1.95 40.35 25.29
CA ILE A 604 -3.16 40.49 26.11
C ILE A 604 -2.91 39.94 27.52
N ALA A 605 -2.19 38.81 27.62
CA ALA A 605 -1.92 38.06 28.85
C ALA A 605 -3.14 37.34 29.44
N TYR A 606 -2.87 36.29 30.23
CA TYR A 606 -3.88 35.38 30.77
C TYR A 606 -4.99 36.09 31.56
N GLU A 607 -4.64 37.01 32.46
CA GLU A 607 -5.60 37.74 33.30
C GLU A 607 -6.61 38.52 32.46
N ARG A 608 -6.14 39.31 31.48
CA ARG A 608 -7.04 40.06 30.59
C ARG A 608 -7.73 39.17 29.56
N MET A 609 -7.16 38.00 29.25
CA MET A 609 -7.82 37.03 28.39
C MET A 609 -9.06 36.45 29.08
N GLU A 610 -9.02 36.21 30.39
CA GLU A 610 -10.21 35.78 31.16
C GLU A 610 -11.31 36.84 31.15
N GLU A 611 -10.96 38.13 31.25
CA GLU A 611 -11.91 39.24 31.08
C GLU A 611 -12.53 39.24 29.68
N LEU A 612 -11.71 39.04 28.64
CA LEU A 612 -12.15 39.03 27.25
C LEU A 612 -13.06 37.83 26.93
N ILE A 613 -12.75 36.64 27.46
CA ILE A 613 -13.60 35.45 27.35
C ILE A 613 -14.93 35.69 28.08
N THR A 614 -14.90 36.33 29.25
CA THR A 614 -16.13 36.73 29.98
C THR A 614 -16.97 37.70 29.15
N TYR A 615 -16.34 38.68 28.49
CA TYR A 615 -17.02 39.60 27.58
C TYR A 615 -17.64 38.89 26.38
N ALA A 616 -16.89 38.00 25.71
CA ALA A 616 -17.39 37.19 24.60
C ALA A 616 -18.62 36.37 25.02
N LYS A 617 -18.55 35.69 26.16
CA LYS A 617 -19.67 34.93 26.71
C LYS A 617 -20.90 35.79 27.00
N ALA A 618 -20.71 37.00 27.53
CA ALA A 618 -21.82 37.94 27.77
C ALA A 618 -22.50 38.42 26.47
N LYS A 619 -21.81 38.28 25.33
CA LYS A 619 -22.33 38.54 23.97
C LYS A 619 -22.86 37.29 23.26
N GLY A 620 -22.80 36.12 23.91
CA GLY A 620 -23.19 34.85 23.30
C GLY A 620 -22.16 34.30 22.31
N VAL A 621 -20.91 34.76 22.38
CA VAL A 621 -19.82 34.34 21.48
C VAL A 621 -18.84 33.47 22.27
N ASP A 622 -18.54 32.29 21.75
CA ASP A 622 -17.57 31.36 22.31
C ASP A 622 -16.17 31.59 21.70
N VAL A 623 -15.12 31.22 22.45
CA VAL A 623 -13.73 31.55 22.08
C VAL A 623 -12.96 30.31 21.61
N PHE A 624 -12.18 30.50 20.53
CA PHE A 624 -11.08 29.64 20.12
C PHE A 624 -9.75 30.39 20.30
N LEU A 625 -8.72 29.71 20.81
CA LEU A 625 -7.38 30.28 21.00
C LEU A 625 -6.33 29.58 20.13
N TRP A 626 -5.43 30.36 19.55
CA TRP A 626 -4.29 29.84 18.79
C TRP A 626 -3.14 29.38 19.69
N TYR A 627 -2.46 28.32 19.28
CA TYR A 627 -1.31 27.74 19.95
C TYR A 627 -0.24 27.26 18.96
N ASN A 628 1.02 27.49 19.31
CA ASN A 628 2.16 26.93 18.60
C ASN A 628 2.41 25.47 19.05
N SER A 629 2.43 24.53 18.11
CA SER A 629 2.65 23.11 18.38
C SER A 629 4.10 22.66 18.18
N ASN A 630 4.95 23.50 17.58
CA ASN A 630 6.24 23.08 17.04
C ASN A 630 7.21 22.46 18.06
N GLY A 631 7.22 22.96 19.30
CA GLY A 631 8.23 22.60 20.29
C GLY A 631 9.64 22.87 19.78
N THR A 632 10.33 21.80 19.35
CA THR A 632 11.69 21.85 18.80
C THR A 632 11.76 21.46 17.32
N ALA A 633 10.61 21.31 16.66
CA ALA A 633 10.52 20.82 15.28
C ALA A 633 10.89 21.86 14.22
N ASN A 634 10.79 23.17 14.52
CA ASN A 634 11.09 24.28 13.60
C ASN A 634 11.32 25.60 14.38
N ASP A 635 11.55 26.70 13.67
CA ASP A 635 11.92 28.01 14.24
C ASP A 635 10.71 28.97 14.37
N ALA A 636 9.48 28.50 14.18
CA ALA A 636 8.30 29.36 14.29
C ALA A 636 8.19 29.93 15.71
N PHE A 637 8.11 31.25 15.81
CA PHE A 637 8.39 31.98 17.06
C PHE A 637 7.15 32.63 17.67
N GLN A 638 6.01 32.56 16.98
CA GLN A 638 4.73 33.05 17.46
C GLN A 638 4.30 32.33 18.75
N THR A 639 3.81 33.10 19.72
CA THR A 639 3.43 32.61 21.06
C THR A 639 1.91 32.43 21.19
N PRO A 640 1.42 31.55 22.10
CA PRO A 640 2.15 30.79 23.13
C PRO A 640 2.92 29.57 22.58
N MET A 641 4.21 29.48 22.93
CA MET A 641 5.08 28.33 22.62
C MET A 641 5.12 27.31 23.76
N ASN A 642 5.50 26.07 23.44
CA ASN A 642 5.74 24.98 24.40
C ASN A 642 4.51 24.59 25.25
N LYS A 643 3.31 24.83 24.73
CA LYS A 643 2.06 24.44 25.39
C LYS A 643 1.49 23.14 24.84
N MET A 644 1.67 22.86 23.55
CA MET A 644 1.01 21.71 22.91
C MET A 644 1.94 20.52 22.65
N ASN A 645 3.27 20.71 22.63
CA ASN A 645 4.24 19.68 22.28
C ASN A 645 4.53 18.63 23.38
N THR A 646 4.24 18.92 24.65
CA THR A 646 4.45 17.96 25.75
C THR A 646 3.17 17.73 26.55
N ALA A 647 2.91 16.48 26.94
CA ALA A 647 1.68 16.12 27.64
C ALA A 647 1.47 16.88 28.96
N ILE A 648 2.53 17.13 29.73
CA ILE A 648 2.43 17.84 31.03
C ILE A 648 1.99 19.29 30.81
N ALA A 649 2.64 20.01 29.90
CA ALA A 649 2.29 21.40 29.61
C ALA A 649 0.89 21.48 28.98
N ARG A 650 0.60 20.58 28.04
CA ARG A 650 -0.67 20.53 27.31
C ARG A 650 -1.85 20.28 28.23
N LYS A 651 -1.79 19.27 29.09
CA LYS A 651 -2.86 18.99 30.07
C LYS A 651 -3.06 20.12 31.07
N LYS A 652 -1.97 20.77 31.52
CA LYS A 652 -2.07 21.94 32.39
C LYS A 652 -2.78 23.10 31.68
N GLU A 653 -2.43 23.35 30.42
CA GLU A 653 -3.03 24.41 29.60
C GLU A 653 -4.50 24.12 29.31
N MET A 654 -4.84 22.91 28.85
CA MET A 654 -6.21 22.50 28.53
C MET A 654 -7.12 22.49 29.75
N LYS A 655 -6.59 22.21 30.94
CA LYS A 655 -7.32 22.38 32.20
C LYS A 655 -7.74 23.84 32.39
N TRP A 656 -6.81 24.79 32.24
CA TRP A 656 -7.13 26.22 32.33
C TRP A 656 -8.14 26.63 31.26
N LEU A 657 -7.95 26.20 30.01
CA LEU A 657 -8.89 26.48 28.90
C LEU A 657 -10.32 26.05 29.24
N LYS A 658 -10.49 24.85 29.80
CA LYS A 658 -11.79 24.35 30.27
C LYS A 658 -12.36 25.19 31.40
N GLU A 659 -11.53 25.57 32.39
CA GLU A 659 -11.94 26.38 33.55
C GLU A 659 -12.46 27.77 33.14
N VAL A 660 -11.81 28.40 32.16
CA VAL A 660 -12.20 29.74 31.68
C VAL A 660 -13.29 29.71 30.60
N GLY A 661 -13.61 28.53 30.05
CA GLY A 661 -14.71 28.32 29.13
C GLY A 661 -14.38 28.45 27.64
N VAL A 662 -13.11 28.31 27.24
CA VAL A 662 -12.71 28.19 25.84
C VAL A 662 -13.31 26.92 25.23
N LYS A 663 -13.74 26.98 23.96
CA LYS A 663 -14.38 25.86 23.25
C LYS A 663 -13.47 25.09 22.32
N GLY A 664 -12.36 25.68 21.92
CA GLY A 664 -11.40 24.97 21.09
C GLY A 664 -10.09 25.71 20.89
N ILE A 665 -9.20 25.03 20.18
CA ILE A 665 -7.87 25.54 19.85
C ILE A 665 -7.61 25.45 18.35
N LYS A 666 -6.83 26.40 17.85
CA LYS A 666 -6.13 26.32 16.56
C LYS A 666 -4.66 26.00 16.85
N ALA A 667 -4.21 24.79 16.54
CA ALA A 667 -2.83 24.36 16.77
C ALA A 667 -2.04 24.38 15.46
N ASP A 668 -0.83 24.93 15.49
CA ASP A 668 -0.11 25.33 14.28
C ASP A 668 1.37 24.86 14.25
N PHE A 669 2.00 24.90 13.07
CA PHE A 669 3.43 24.67 12.83
C PHE A 669 3.98 23.30 13.23
N PHE A 670 3.37 22.23 12.73
CA PHE A 670 3.81 20.86 13.01
C PHE A 670 5.12 20.47 12.30
N GLY A 671 5.70 19.34 12.69
CA GLY A 671 6.99 18.85 12.19
C GLY A 671 6.94 18.04 10.88
N GLY A 672 5.81 17.98 10.18
CA GLY A 672 5.62 17.17 8.96
C GLY A 672 4.94 15.82 9.21
N ASP A 673 5.29 14.80 8.43
CA ASP A 673 4.48 13.58 8.25
C ASP A 673 4.99 12.33 8.98
N LYS A 674 6.11 12.43 9.70
CA LYS A 674 6.67 11.30 10.45
C LYS A 674 5.67 10.75 11.47
N GLN A 675 5.79 9.46 11.79
CA GLN A 675 4.97 8.80 12.81
C GLN A 675 5.03 9.54 14.16
N GLU A 676 6.16 10.17 14.48
CA GLU A 676 6.30 11.01 15.67
C GLU A 676 5.35 12.21 15.66
N THR A 677 5.20 12.90 14.54
CA THR A 677 4.24 13.99 14.41
C THR A 677 2.81 13.46 14.43
N MET A 678 2.53 12.30 13.82
CA MET A 678 1.21 11.67 13.88
C MET A 678 0.79 11.33 15.33
N ARG A 679 1.75 10.93 16.18
CA ARG A 679 1.53 10.78 17.63
C ARG A 679 1.15 12.11 18.27
N LEU A 680 1.83 13.22 17.92
CA LEU A 680 1.51 14.53 18.48
C LEU A 680 0.10 15.01 18.09
N TYR A 681 -0.33 14.83 16.84
CA TYR A 681 -1.70 15.17 16.41
C TYR A 681 -2.74 14.41 17.24
N GLU A 682 -2.59 13.08 17.33
CA GLU A 682 -3.52 12.22 18.08
C GLU A 682 -3.52 12.56 19.58
N ASP A 683 -2.34 12.80 20.16
CA ASP A 683 -2.18 13.19 21.56
C ASP A 683 -2.86 14.53 21.88
N ILE A 684 -2.75 15.52 20.98
CA ILE A 684 -3.43 16.81 21.13
C ILE A 684 -4.95 16.60 21.06
N LEU A 685 -5.44 15.83 20.09
CA LEU A 685 -6.87 15.56 19.92
C LEU A 685 -7.45 14.80 21.11
N SER A 686 -6.77 13.76 21.57
CA SER A 686 -7.18 12.94 22.72
C SER A 686 -7.23 13.75 24.00
N ASP A 687 -6.16 14.49 24.31
CA ASP A 687 -6.15 15.34 25.49
C ASP A 687 -7.21 16.45 25.37
N ALA A 688 -7.37 17.08 24.20
CA ALA A 688 -8.41 18.08 23.98
C ALA A 688 -9.82 17.52 24.25
N ASN A 689 -10.09 16.28 23.81
CA ASN A 689 -11.37 15.62 24.07
C ASN A 689 -11.61 15.45 25.57
N ASP A 690 -10.61 15.02 26.36
CA ASP A 690 -10.74 14.91 27.83
C ASP A 690 -11.18 16.23 28.51
N TYR A 691 -10.79 17.37 27.92
CA TYR A 691 -11.15 18.69 28.40
C TYR A 691 -12.36 19.32 27.70
N GLY A 692 -13.00 18.63 26.76
CA GLY A 692 -14.16 19.12 26.02
C GLY A 692 -13.81 20.24 25.03
N LEU A 693 -12.64 20.16 24.42
CA LEU A 693 -12.10 21.14 23.47
C LEU A 693 -12.11 20.59 22.04
N MET A 694 -12.56 21.43 21.13
CA MET A 694 -12.45 21.22 19.69
C MET A 694 -11.07 21.61 19.17
N VAL A 695 -10.62 20.99 18.07
CA VAL A 695 -9.28 21.23 17.52
C VAL A 695 -9.33 21.48 16.02
N ILE A 696 -8.69 22.56 15.60
CA ILE A 696 -8.35 22.87 14.21
C ILE A 696 -6.83 22.83 14.08
N PHE A 697 -6.32 22.26 12.98
CA PHE A 697 -4.89 22.21 12.70
C PHE A 697 -4.51 23.13 11.53
N HIS A 698 -3.46 23.93 11.73
CA HIS A 698 -2.78 24.75 10.70
C HIS A 698 -1.31 24.36 10.61
N GLY A 699 -0.62 24.77 9.54
CA GLY A 699 0.79 24.38 9.31
C GLY A 699 0.96 22.87 9.40
N THR A 700 0.05 22.14 8.75
CA THR A 700 -0.31 20.75 9.09
C THR A 700 -0.25 19.81 7.88
N THR A 701 -0.30 18.51 8.14
CA THR A 701 -0.59 17.48 7.13
C THR A 701 -2.07 17.47 6.73
N LEU A 702 -2.39 16.74 5.65
CA LEU A 702 -3.75 16.44 5.19
C LEU A 702 -4.53 15.58 6.24
N PRO A 703 -5.81 15.90 6.55
CA PRO A 703 -6.65 15.04 7.37
C PRO A 703 -7.03 13.76 6.61
N ARG A 704 -6.94 12.61 7.30
CA ARG A 704 -7.03 11.27 6.69
C ARG A 704 -8.14 10.45 7.36
N GLY A 705 -9.38 10.93 7.21
CA GLY A 705 -10.56 10.37 7.88
C GLY A 705 -10.76 10.87 9.32
N TRP A 706 -10.04 11.93 9.70
CA TRP A 706 -9.96 12.43 11.07
C TRP A 706 -11.29 12.92 11.65
N GLU A 707 -12.21 13.35 10.80
CA GLU A 707 -13.57 13.73 11.18
C GLU A 707 -14.32 12.59 11.87
N ARG A 708 -14.09 11.35 11.40
CA ARG A 708 -14.67 10.13 11.97
C ARG A 708 -13.81 9.51 13.06
N MET A 709 -12.49 9.53 12.89
CA MET A 709 -11.57 8.95 13.87
C MET A 709 -11.56 9.74 15.19
N PHE A 710 -11.75 11.06 15.12
CA PHE A 710 -11.61 11.99 16.24
C PHE A 710 -12.84 12.90 16.34
N PRO A 711 -13.78 12.62 17.27
CA PRO A 711 -15.02 13.38 17.42
C PRO A 711 -14.85 14.90 17.59
N ASN A 712 -13.75 15.35 18.22
CA ASN A 712 -13.46 16.75 18.47
C ASN A 712 -12.55 17.43 17.42
N PHE A 713 -12.19 16.73 16.33
CA PHE A 713 -11.53 17.34 15.17
C PHE A 713 -12.50 18.18 14.33
N MET A 714 -12.15 19.44 14.03
CA MET A 714 -13.01 20.43 13.36
C MET A 714 -12.43 21.03 12.08
N GLY A 715 -11.29 20.53 11.61
CA GLY A 715 -10.71 20.97 10.34
C GLY A 715 -9.20 21.03 10.34
N SER A 716 -8.65 21.01 9.14
CA SER A 716 -7.23 21.24 8.89
C SER A 716 -7.08 22.23 7.75
N GLU A 717 -6.01 23.02 7.78
CA GLU A 717 -5.56 23.86 6.68
C GLU A 717 -5.08 22.98 5.51
N ALA A 718 -3.79 22.57 5.51
CA ALA A 718 -3.17 21.73 4.48
C ALA A 718 -3.54 22.17 3.05
N VAL A 719 -3.50 23.48 2.80
CA VAL A 719 -3.85 24.14 1.54
C VAL A 719 -3.22 25.52 1.56
N LEU A 720 -2.94 26.11 0.39
CA LEU A 720 -2.70 27.56 0.29
C LEU A 720 -3.97 28.32 0.70
N ALA A 721 -4.10 28.62 1.99
CA ALA A 721 -5.26 29.25 2.59
C ALA A 721 -5.34 30.75 2.24
N SER A 722 -6.45 31.38 2.63
CA SER A 722 -6.72 32.80 2.37
C SER A 722 -5.66 33.74 2.94
N GLU A 723 -4.84 33.33 3.90
CA GLU A 723 -3.71 34.12 4.40
C GLU A 723 -2.67 34.40 3.30
N MET A 724 -2.48 33.44 2.39
CA MET A 724 -1.59 33.61 1.25
C MET A 724 -2.14 34.61 0.23
N LEU A 725 -3.45 34.90 0.24
CA LEU A 725 -4.02 36.03 -0.51
C LEU A 725 -3.57 37.37 0.06
N VAL A 726 -3.16 37.44 1.33
CA VAL A 726 -2.54 38.64 1.91
C VAL A 726 -1.05 38.69 1.54
N PHE A 727 -0.35 37.57 1.66
CA PHE A 727 1.11 37.51 1.55
C PHE A 727 1.65 37.45 0.13
N SER A 728 0.94 36.81 -0.80
CA SER A 728 1.44 36.49 -2.14
C SER A 728 0.56 37.05 -3.25
N GLU A 729 1.17 37.83 -4.15
CA GLU A 729 0.50 38.30 -5.36
C GLU A 729 0.19 37.15 -6.34
N ASP A 730 1.09 36.18 -6.45
CA ASP A 730 0.89 35.02 -7.33
C ASP A 730 -0.34 34.21 -6.89
N VAL A 731 -0.50 33.99 -5.58
CA VAL A 731 -1.67 33.29 -5.04
C VAL A 731 -2.96 34.09 -5.28
N ARG A 732 -2.94 35.43 -5.12
CA ARG A 732 -4.09 36.28 -5.48
C ARG A 732 -4.48 36.14 -6.95
N GLN A 733 -3.50 36.09 -7.86
CA GLN A 733 -3.76 35.94 -9.29
C GLN A 733 -4.32 34.56 -9.64
N LYS A 734 -4.01 33.54 -8.84
CA LYS A 734 -4.46 32.15 -9.02
C LYS A 734 -5.63 31.76 -8.11
N GLU A 735 -6.22 32.68 -7.36
CA GLU A 735 -7.31 32.39 -6.41
C GLU A 735 -8.46 31.61 -7.07
N ALA A 736 -8.95 32.08 -8.22
CA ALA A 736 -10.00 31.39 -8.95
C ALA A 736 -9.57 30.00 -9.44
N PHE A 737 -8.33 29.86 -9.91
CA PHE A 737 -7.78 28.58 -10.33
C PHE A 737 -7.80 27.57 -9.17
N TYR A 738 -7.29 27.94 -7.99
CA TYR A 738 -7.32 27.08 -6.80
C TYR A 738 -8.73 26.76 -6.34
N ALA A 739 -9.64 27.73 -6.36
CA ALA A 739 -11.04 27.50 -6.01
C ALA A 739 -11.71 26.42 -6.86
N THR A 740 -11.33 26.33 -8.14
CA THR A 740 -11.83 25.31 -9.06
C THR A 740 -11.09 23.98 -8.97
N LEU A 741 -10.14 23.83 -8.05
CA LEU A 741 -9.38 22.60 -7.81
C LEU A 741 -9.79 21.93 -6.49
N HIS A 742 -9.95 22.71 -5.41
CA HIS A 742 -10.19 22.18 -4.07
C HIS A 742 -11.36 21.17 -3.96
N PRO A 743 -12.54 21.40 -4.58
CA PRO A 743 -13.68 20.47 -4.47
C PRO A 743 -13.44 19.11 -5.11
N PHE A 744 -12.46 19.01 -6.02
CA PHE A 744 -12.11 17.78 -6.73
C PHE A 744 -10.90 17.07 -6.11
N MET A 745 -10.20 17.73 -5.17
CA MET A 745 -8.94 17.26 -4.59
C MET A 745 -8.93 17.47 -3.07
N ARG A 746 -8.25 18.52 -2.58
CA ARG A 746 -8.00 18.76 -1.15
C ARG A 746 -9.26 18.65 -0.29
N ASN A 747 -10.36 19.26 -0.70
CA ASN A 747 -11.62 19.26 0.05
C ASN A 747 -12.55 18.11 -0.35
N ALA A 748 -12.21 17.33 -1.39
CA ALA A 748 -12.90 16.09 -1.70
C ALA A 748 -12.60 15.00 -0.65
N VAL A 749 -11.45 15.04 0.03
CA VAL A 749 -11.04 13.98 0.96
C VAL A 749 -11.14 14.34 2.44
N GLY A 750 -11.43 15.60 2.77
CA GLY A 750 -11.55 16.05 4.15
C GLY A 750 -11.81 17.55 4.27
N SER A 751 -12.15 17.97 5.48
CA SER A 751 -12.47 19.33 5.87
C SER A 751 -11.28 20.25 5.60
N MET A 752 -11.56 21.46 5.10
CA MET A 752 -10.57 22.42 4.66
C MET A 752 -10.83 23.77 5.33
N GLU A 753 -10.08 24.06 6.39
CA GLU A 753 -10.11 25.36 7.05
C GLU A 753 -9.28 26.34 6.20
N PHE A 754 -9.96 27.06 5.31
CA PHE A 754 -9.33 27.94 4.33
C PHE A 754 -9.06 29.35 4.88
N GLY A 755 -9.55 29.70 6.07
CA GLY A 755 -9.61 31.09 6.54
C GLY A 755 -10.68 31.95 5.85
N GLY A 756 -11.58 31.29 5.12
CA GLY A 756 -12.89 31.83 4.76
C GLY A 756 -12.97 32.93 3.70
N THR A 757 -14.07 33.67 3.77
CA THR A 757 -14.61 34.58 2.74
C THR A 757 -14.18 36.02 3.01
N VAL A 758 -13.66 36.71 1.99
CA VAL A 758 -13.13 38.07 2.12
C VAL A 758 -14.03 39.07 1.39
N LEU A 759 -14.68 39.98 2.14
CA LEU A 759 -15.49 41.05 1.54
C LEU A 759 -14.71 42.35 1.32
N ASN A 760 -13.59 42.55 2.02
CA ASN A 760 -12.69 43.65 1.76
C ASN A 760 -12.22 43.65 0.29
N LYS A 761 -12.09 44.85 -0.30
CA LYS A 761 -11.47 45.08 -1.61
C LYS A 761 -9.95 45.10 -1.50
N PHE A 762 -9.43 45.52 -0.35
CA PHE A 762 -8.00 45.49 -0.04
C PHE A 762 -7.71 44.73 1.24
N PHE A 763 -6.68 43.88 1.22
CA PHE A 763 -6.30 43.00 2.34
C PHE A 763 -5.57 43.75 3.46
N ASN A 764 -6.25 44.71 4.09
CA ASN A 764 -5.81 45.42 5.28
C ASN A 764 -6.99 46.08 6.01
N LYS A 765 -6.74 46.46 7.27
CA LYS A 765 -7.69 47.12 8.17
C LYS A 765 -8.39 48.36 7.60
N GLY A 766 -7.76 49.11 6.69
CA GLY A 766 -8.32 50.33 6.13
C GLY A 766 -9.15 50.15 4.86
N ASN A 767 -9.14 48.95 4.25
CA ASN A 767 -9.87 48.61 3.03
C ASN A 767 -9.75 49.62 1.86
N ALA A 768 -8.60 50.29 1.71
CA ALA A 768 -8.49 51.44 0.80
C ALA A 768 -7.37 51.36 -0.25
N LYS A 769 -6.24 50.69 0.05
CA LYS A 769 -5.06 50.63 -0.83
C LYS A 769 -4.20 49.41 -0.50
N GLY A 770 -3.25 49.06 -1.37
CA GLY A 770 -2.32 47.95 -1.17
C GLY A 770 -2.73 46.69 -1.94
N GLN A 771 -2.55 45.53 -1.32
CA GLN A 771 -2.95 44.23 -1.87
C GLN A 771 -4.45 44.23 -2.15
N LYS A 772 -4.83 44.08 -3.43
CA LYS A 772 -6.22 44.17 -3.88
C LYS A 772 -6.77 42.77 -4.17
N ARG A 773 -8.02 42.51 -3.77
CA ARG A 773 -8.75 41.31 -4.15
C ARG A 773 -9.15 41.36 -5.62
N LEU A 774 -9.00 40.23 -6.32
CA LEU A 774 -9.19 40.14 -7.77
C LEU A 774 -10.49 39.44 -8.18
N THR A 775 -11.08 38.65 -7.29
CA THR A 775 -12.37 37.99 -7.45
C THR A 775 -13.54 38.93 -7.10
N SER A 776 -14.77 38.59 -7.50
CA SER A 776 -15.99 39.35 -7.18
C SER A 776 -16.51 39.11 -5.76
N ASP A 777 -17.48 39.89 -5.29
CA ASP A 777 -18.15 39.61 -4.00
C ASP A 777 -18.92 38.28 -4.07
N VAL A 778 -19.63 38.01 -5.17
CA VAL A 778 -20.40 36.77 -5.32
C VAL A 778 -19.48 35.55 -5.40
N PHE A 779 -18.29 35.67 -6.00
CA PHE A 779 -17.26 34.63 -5.94
C PHE A 779 -16.90 34.30 -4.48
N GLN A 780 -16.66 35.31 -3.65
CA GLN A 780 -16.28 35.13 -2.24
C GLN A 780 -17.40 34.53 -1.41
N LEU A 781 -18.66 34.88 -1.69
CA LEU A 781 -19.79 34.19 -1.08
C LEU A 781 -19.88 32.73 -1.58
N ALA A 782 -19.64 32.50 -2.88
CA ALA A 782 -19.70 31.17 -3.46
C ALA A 782 -18.69 30.21 -2.82
N THR A 783 -17.49 30.69 -2.45
CA THR A 783 -16.48 29.88 -1.75
C THR A 783 -16.91 29.42 -0.36
N SER A 784 -17.75 30.17 0.35
CA SER A 784 -18.29 29.74 1.67
C SER A 784 -19.15 28.47 1.58
N VAL A 785 -19.79 28.22 0.44
CA VAL A 785 -20.54 26.99 0.15
C VAL A 785 -19.67 25.95 -0.53
N LEU A 786 -18.68 26.37 -1.32
CA LEU A 786 -17.78 25.49 -2.06
C LEU A 786 -16.84 24.73 -1.13
N TYR A 787 -16.29 25.42 -0.13
CA TYR A 787 -15.32 24.88 0.81
C TYR A 787 -16.04 24.36 2.06
N GLN A 788 -15.95 23.07 2.32
CA GLN A 788 -16.51 22.43 3.50
C GLN A 788 -15.51 22.46 4.65
N ASN A 789 -15.94 23.01 5.78
CA ASN A 789 -15.34 22.85 7.09
C ASN A 789 -16.46 23.03 8.14
N PRO A 790 -16.55 22.20 9.19
CA PRO A 790 -17.65 22.30 10.17
C PRO A 790 -17.59 23.61 10.97
N ILE A 791 -16.41 24.17 11.20
CA ILE A 791 -16.24 25.50 11.82
C ILE A 791 -15.56 26.45 10.85
N GLN A 792 -16.26 27.47 10.36
CA GLN A 792 -15.72 28.41 9.38
C GLN A 792 -15.34 29.73 10.04
N PHE A 793 -14.05 30.05 10.12
CA PHE A 793 -13.60 31.38 10.49
C PHE A 793 -13.53 32.28 9.25
N PHE A 794 -14.60 33.03 9.01
CA PHE A 794 -14.68 33.89 7.83
C PHE A 794 -13.83 35.15 8.01
N ALA A 795 -13.12 35.54 6.95
CA ALA A 795 -12.27 36.73 6.87
C ALA A 795 -13.06 38.05 6.73
N LEU A 796 -14.13 38.18 7.50
CA LEU A 796 -14.90 39.41 7.62
C LEU A 796 -14.20 40.39 8.57
N THR A 797 -14.42 41.68 8.33
CA THR A 797 -13.89 42.76 9.15
C THR A 797 -15.03 43.66 9.63
N PRO A 798 -14.89 44.35 10.78
CA PRO A 798 -15.96 45.22 11.30
C PRO A 798 -16.50 46.25 10.31
N ASN A 799 -15.63 46.83 9.46
CA ASN A 799 -16.05 47.79 8.43
C ASN A 799 -16.95 47.20 7.35
N ASN A 800 -17.02 45.87 7.20
CA ASN A 800 -17.90 45.24 6.21
C ASN A 800 -19.39 45.40 6.52
N LEU A 801 -19.75 45.68 7.78
CA LEU A 801 -21.13 46.04 8.12
C LEU A 801 -21.56 47.38 7.50
N ASP A 802 -20.59 48.25 7.15
CA ASP A 802 -20.84 49.55 6.56
C ASP A 802 -20.52 49.61 5.06
N ASP A 803 -19.47 48.91 4.61
CA ASP A 803 -18.90 49.04 3.26
C ASP A 803 -19.18 47.88 2.30
N ALA A 804 -19.63 46.72 2.81
CA ALA A 804 -20.04 45.62 1.97
C ALA A 804 -21.54 45.74 1.60
N PRO A 805 -21.98 45.15 0.48
CA PRO A 805 -23.40 45.17 0.14
C PRO A 805 -24.27 44.44 1.17
N ASP A 806 -25.44 44.99 1.51
CA ASP A 806 -26.38 44.39 2.49
C ASP A 806 -26.71 42.92 2.18
N TRP A 807 -26.91 42.60 0.90
CA TRP A 807 -27.21 41.21 0.48
C TRP A 807 -26.06 40.24 0.75
N ALA A 808 -24.81 40.72 0.79
CA ALA A 808 -23.65 39.90 1.11
C ALA A 808 -23.58 39.64 2.61
N ILE A 809 -23.82 40.67 3.43
CA ILE A 809 -23.89 40.54 4.89
C ILE A 809 -25.04 39.62 5.29
N GLU A 810 -26.24 39.81 4.75
CA GLU A 810 -27.40 38.95 5.03
C GLU A 810 -27.17 37.48 4.62
N PHE A 811 -26.44 37.25 3.53
CA PHE A 811 -26.05 35.89 3.15
C PHE A 811 -25.07 35.28 4.16
N MET A 812 -24.02 36.02 4.53
CA MET A 812 -23.02 35.54 5.50
C MET A 812 -23.62 35.28 6.89
N LYS A 813 -24.62 36.07 7.31
CA LYS A 813 -25.39 35.81 8.54
C LYS A 813 -26.15 34.48 8.52
N ARG A 814 -26.38 33.85 7.37
CA ARG A 814 -27.26 32.67 7.22
C ARG A 814 -26.60 31.45 6.60
N VAL A 815 -25.40 31.58 6.04
CA VAL A 815 -24.74 30.45 5.38
C VAL A 815 -24.38 29.38 6.41
N PRO A 816 -24.78 28.10 6.21
CA PRO A 816 -24.46 27.02 7.13
C PRO A 816 -23.05 26.48 6.89
N THR A 817 -22.54 25.69 7.84
CA THR A 817 -21.21 25.06 7.76
C THR A 817 -21.24 23.53 7.73
N THR A 818 -22.38 22.93 8.08
CA THR A 818 -22.64 21.49 7.98
C THR A 818 -23.61 21.17 6.86
N TRP A 819 -23.53 19.96 6.31
CA TRP A 819 -24.27 19.59 5.11
C TRP A 819 -24.84 18.18 5.20
N ASP A 820 -26.12 18.05 4.89
CA ASP A 820 -26.77 16.75 4.79
C ASP A 820 -26.41 16.00 3.52
N GLU A 821 -26.13 16.74 2.45
CA GLU A 821 -25.93 16.19 1.13
C GLU A 821 -25.12 17.15 0.25
N THR A 822 -24.20 16.62 -0.53
CA THR A 822 -23.46 17.34 -1.58
C THR A 822 -23.71 16.65 -2.90
N LEU A 823 -24.05 17.43 -3.93
CA LEU A 823 -24.26 16.98 -5.30
C LEU A 823 -23.34 17.74 -6.24
N PHE A 824 -22.52 17.03 -6.99
CA PHE A 824 -21.78 17.62 -8.10
C PHE A 824 -22.73 17.88 -9.28
N LEU A 825 -22.70 19.10 -9.83
CA LEU A 825 -23.58 19.48 -10.94
C LEU A 825 -22.80 19.56 -12.25
N ASP A 826 -21.71 20.34 -12.28
CA ASP A 826 -20.85 20.46 -13.46
C ASP A 826 -19.49 21.08 -13.06
N GLY A 827 -18.47 20.92 -13.91
CA GLY A 827 -17.15 21.47 -13.62
C GLY A 827 -16.01 20.78 -14.34
N TYR A 828 -14.87 21.45 -14.33
CA TYR A 828 -13.59 20.92 -14.78
C TYR A 828 -12.47 21.49 -13.89
N PRO A 829 -11.61 20.65 -13.27
CA PRO A 829 -10.58 21.09 -12.34
C PRO A 829 -9.64 22.12 -12.98
N GLY A 830 -9.48 23.27 -12.33
CA GLY A 830 -8.65 24.39 -12.83
C GLY A 830 -9.36 25.31 -13.83
N LYS A 831 -10.66 25.09 -14.12
CA LYS A 831 -11.44 25.94 -15.03
C LYS A 831 -12.69 26.52 -14.38
N TYR A 832 -13.58 25.68 -13.85
CA TYR A 832 -14.80 26.10 -13.16
C TYR A 832 -15.33 24.95 -12.31
N ALA A 833 -16.11 25.26 -11.27
CA ALA A 833 -16.72 24.27 -10.40
C ALA A 833 -18.13 24.70 -10.04
N ILE A 834 -19.10 23.79 -10.13
CA ILE A 834 -20.49 23.99 -9.78
C ILE A 834 -21.00 22.78 -8.99
N LEU A 835 -21.45 23.01 -7.77
CA LEU A 835 -22.02 21.98 -6.91
C LEU A 835 -23.23 22.52 -6.15
N ALA A 836 -24.04 21.62 -5.61
CA ALA A 836 -25.11 21.93 -4.69
C ALA A 836 -24.85 21.27 -3.34
N ARG A 837 -25.18 21.96 -2.26
CA ARG A 837 -25.25 21.35 -0.94
C ARG A 837 -26.57 21.61 -0.27
N ARG A 838 -27.04 20.65 0.52
CA ARG A 838 -28.27 20.77 1.31
C ARG A 838 -27.92 20.87 2.78
N HIS A 839 -28.52 21.84 3.45
CA HIS A 839 -28.56 21.92 4.91
C HIS A 839 -30.02 21.92 5.32
N GLU A 840 -30.43 20.90 6.07
CA GLU A 840 -31.83 20.61 6.37
C GLU A 840 -32.68 20.56 5.08
N LYS A 841 -33.56 21.54 4.88
CA LYS A 841 -34.44 21.67 3.71
C LYS A 841 -33.89 22.62 2.64
N GLN A 842 -32.88 23.42 2.97
CA GLN A 842 -32.39 24.47 2.08
C GLN A 842 -31.22 23.97 1.24
N TRP A 843 -31.34 24.16 -0.07
CA TRP A 843 -30.31 23.90 -1.06
C TRP A 843 -29.55 25.17 -1.39
N TYR A 844 -28.23 25.03 -1.50
CA TYR A 844 -27.28 26.06 -1.88
C TYR A 844 -26.53 25.56 -3.11
N ILE A 845 -26.89 26.06 -4.29
CA ILE A 845 -26.18 25.80 -5.54
C ILE A 845 -25.14 26.90 -5.66
N THR A 846 -23.88 26.54 -5.81
CA THR A 846 -22.76 27.48 -5.89
C THR A 846 -21.91 27.20 -7.13
N GLY A 847 -21.35 28.24 -7.74
CA GLY A 847 -20.44 28.09 -8.86
C GLY A 847 -19.42 29.22 -8.98
N VAL A 848 -18.21 28.89 -9.43
CA VAL A 848 -17.10 29.83 -9.67
C VAL A 848 -16.40 29.54 -10.99
N ASN A 849 -15.80 30.58 -11.60
CA ASN A 849 -15.13 30.48 -12.91
C ASN A 849 -13.69 31.06 -12.87
N ALA A 850 -12.72 30.23 -13.25
CA ALA A 850 -11.31 30.57 -13.39
C ALA A 850 -10.86 30.76 -14.85
N GLN A 851 -11.73 30.48 -15.82
CA GLN A 851 -11.44 30.74 -17.24
C GLN A 851 -11.47 32.24 -17.52
N LYS A 852 -10.91 32.64 -18.67
CA LYS A 852 -10.90 34.04 -19.11
C LYS A 852 -12.27 34.46 -19.66
N GLU A 853 -13.01 33.52 -20.22
CA GLU A 853 -14.31 33.73 -20.82
C GLU A 853 -15.45 33.52 -19.80
N THR A 854 -16.55 34.24 -19.98
CA THR A 854 -17.82 33.96 -19.28
C THR A 854 -18.35 32.60 -19.68
N ILE A 855 -18.63 31.75 -18.70
CA ILE A 855 -19.28 30.45 -18.95
C ILE A 855 -20.79 30.60 -19.01
N ASN A 856 -21.41 29.88 -19.95
CA ASN A 856 -22.85 29.79 -20.14
C ASN A 856 -23.23 28.31 -20.08
N ILE A 857 -24.01 27.91 -19.07
CA ILE A 857 -24.30 26.49 -18.80
C ILE A 857 -25.78 26.32 -18.53
N ASP A 858 -26.38 25.31 -19.18
CA ASP A 858 -27.71 24.81 -18.85
C ASP A 858 -27.57 23.69 -17.81
N LEU A 859 -27.95 23.99 -16.57
CA LEU A 859 -27.85 23.06 -15.45
C LEU A 859 -29.16 22.30 -15.24
N THR A 860 -29.03 21.03 -14.85
CA THR A 860 -30.13 20.26 -14.29
C THR A 860 -30.06 20.33 -12.76
N LEU A 861 -31.11 20.82 -12.13
CA LEU A 861 -31.29 20.95 -10.68
C LEU A 861 -32.37 19.96 -10.23
N PRO A 862 -32.01 18.68 -9.97
CA PRO A 862 -33.00 17.62 -9.74
C PRO A 862 -33.83 17.81 -8.47
N MET A 863 -33.35 18.66 -7.55
CA MET A 863 -34.00 19.01 -6.29
C MET A 863 -35.16 20.01 -6.41
N PHE A 864 -35.28 20.73 -7.54
CA PHE A 864 -36.28 21.78 -7.73
C PHE A 864 -37.29 21.43 -8.83
N ASN A 865 -38.49 21.97 -8.71
CA ASN A 865 -39.58 21.82 -9.68
C ASN A 865 -39.91 23.15 -10.35
N LYS A 866 -40.56 23.08 -11.51
CA LYS A 866 -41.10 24.28 -12.16
C LYS A 866 -41.99 25.07 -11.19
N GLY A 867 -41.72 26.37 -11.06
CA GLY A 867 -42.49 27.29 -10.22
C GLY A 867 -41.89 27.56 -8.85
N ASP A 868 -40.89 26.77 -8.42
CA ASP A 868 -40.16 26.99 -7.17
C ASP A 868 -39.54 28.39 -7.16
N GLU A 869 -39.61 29.06 -6.00
CA GLU A 869 -39.05 30.39 -5.80
C GLU A 869 -37.58 30.28 -5.41
N LEU A 870 -36.72 30.95 -6.20
CA LEU A 870 -35.28 30.90 -6.07
C LEU A 870 -34.72 32.30 -5.85
N LYS A 871 -33.82 32.42 -4.89
CA LYS A 871 -32.95 33.59 -4.70
C LYS A 871 -31.63 33.34 -5.43
N ILE A 872 -31.27 34.26 -6.33
CA ILE A 872 -30.11 34.16 -7.20
C ILE A 872 -29.19 35.35 -6.92
N LEU A 873 -28.02 35.07 -6.34
CA LEU A 873 -26.88 35.98 -6.28
C LEU A 873 -26.00 35.71 -7.49
N LYS A 874 -25.77 36.72 -8.34
CA LYS A 874 -24.92 36.58 -9.52
C LYS A 874 -24.20 37.87 -9.86
N ASP A 875 -23.03 37.73 -10.48
CA ASP A 875 -22.29 38.83 -11.07
C ASP A 875 -22.80 39.21 -12.46
N ASP A 876 -22.68 40.51 -12.79
CA ASP A 876 -22.67 40.98 -14.18
C ASP A 876 -21.26 40.89 -14.80
N GLU A 877 -21.13 41.25 -16.08
CA GLU A 877 -19.83 41.21 -16.79
C GLU A 877 -18.77 42.15 -16.18
N GLN A 878 -19.17 43.12 -15.34
CA GLN A 878 -18.26 44.02 -14.63
C GLN A 878 -17.97 43.56 -13.19
N LEU A 879 -18.35 42.32 -12.84
CA LEU A 879 -18.18 41.73 -11.51
C LEU A 879 -18.93 42.50 -10.40
N LYS A 880 -20.06 43.13 -10.76
CA LYS A 880 -20.98 43.70 -9.78
C LYS A 880 -22.07 42.69 -9.46
N GLY A 881 -22.07 42.22 -8.21
CA GLY A 881 -23.05 41.28 -7.70
C GLY A 881 -24.44 41.91 -7.53
N SER A 882 -25.49 41.12 -7.75
CA SER A 882 -26.87 41.47 -7.42
C SER A 882 -27.66 40.26 -6.90
N LEU A 883 -28.59 40.50 -5.98
CA LEU A 883 -29.57 39.53 -5.50
C LEU A 883 -30.90 39.73 -6.24
N ASN A 884 -31.43 38.67 -6.85
CA ASN A 884 -32.74 38.69 -7.47
C ASN A 884 -33.55 37.45 -7.09
N SER A 885 -34.85 37.60 -6.89
CA SER A 885 -35.78 36.47 -6.77
C SER A 885 -36.40 36.14 -8.12
N SER A 886 -36.49 34.86 -8.47
CA SER A 886 -37.17 34.42 -9.67
C SER A 886 -37.77 33.02 -9.51
N LYS A 887 -38.84 32.73 -10.26
CA LYS A 887 -39.41 31.37 -10.31
C LYS A 887 -38.68 30.52 -11.33
N LEU A 888 -38.41 29.26 -10.98
CA LEU A 888 -37.84 28.30 -11.92
C LEU A 888 -38.80 28.09 -13.10
N LYS A 889 -38.38 28.51 -14.31
CA LYS A 889 -39.27 28.57 -15.49
C LYS A 889 -39.49 27.22 -16.16
N LYS A 890 -38.46 26.38 -16.17
CA LYS A 890 -38.45 25.04 -16.77
C LYS A 890 -38.27 24.02 -15.66
N ASP A 891 -38.93 22.88 -15.80
CA ASP A 891 -38.82 21.84 -14.79
C ASP A 891 -37.37 21.38 -14.64
N LYS A 892 -36.83 21.43 -13.41
CA LYS A 892 -35.46 21.02 -13.06
C LYS A 892 -34.34 21.67 -13.87
N GLN A 893 -34.58 22.75 -14.61
CA GLN A 893 -33.60 23.30 -15.55
C GLN A 893 -33.43 24.81 -15.40
N ILE A 894 -32.18 25.26 -15.35
CA ILE A 894 -31.83 26.68 -15.32
C ILE A 894 -30.61 26.95 -16.20
N SER A 895 -30.65 28.06 -16.93
CA SER A 895 -29.49 28.59 -17.65
C SER A 895 -28.78 29.60 -16.76
N ILE A 896 -27.48 29.43 -16.56
CA ILE A 896 -26.66 30.31 -15.73
C ILE A 896 -25.50 30.91 -16.53
N GLN A 897 -25.00 32.04 -16.05
CA GLN A 897 -23.83 32.72 -16.57
C GLN A 897 -22.89 33.05 -15.42
N ILE A 898 -21.60 32.74 -15.57
CA ILE A 898 -20.59 33.08 -14.56
C ILE A 898 -19.40 33.77 -15.27
N PRO A 899 -19.17 35.08 -15.05
CA PRO A 899 -18.05 35.78 -15.65
C PRO A 899 -16.71 35.29 -15.07
N SER A 900 -15.61 35.57 -15.76
CA SER A 900 -14.25 35.28 -15.27
C SER A 900 -14.02 35.91 -13.90
N MET A 901 -13.45 35.17 -12.94
CA MET A 901 -13.24 35.61 -11.56
C MET A 901 -14.54 35.94 -10.78
N GLY A 902 -15.70 35.57 -11.34
CA GLY A 902 -17.01 35.74 -10.74
C GLY A 902 -17.61 34.44 -10.19
N GLY A 903 -18.79 34.57 -9.58
CA GLY A 903 -19.54 33.47 -9.01
C GLY A 903 -21.04 33.58 -9.16
N ILE A 904 -21.73 32.52 -8.73
CA ILE A 904 -23.18 32.45 -8.63
C ILE A 904 -23.57 31.65 -7.39
N ILE A 905 -24.64 32.08 -6.71
CA ILE A 905 -25.32 31.28 -5.69
C ILE A 905 -26.81 31.27 -5.98
N ILE A 906 -27.43 30.10 -5.88
CA ILE A 906 -28.88 29.92 -6.00
C ILE A 906 -29.36 29.17 -4.77
N THR A 907 -30.38 29.71 -4.10
CA THR A 907 -31.03 29.08 -2.94
C THR A 907 -32.52 29.00 -3.15
N ASN A 908 -33.17 27.97 -2.61
CA ASN A 908 -34.62 27.98 -2.45
C ASN A 908 -35.02 28.81 -1.23
N GLU A 909 -36.23 29.36 -1.27
CA GLU A 909 -36.88 29.96 -0.10
C GLU A 909 -37.30 28.93 0.95
#